data_AF-A0A1E3GJ76-F1
#
_entry.id   AF-A0A1E3GJ76-F1
#
_cell.length_a   1.000
_cell.length_b   1.000
_cell.length_c   1.000
_cell.angle_alpha   90.00
_cell.angle_beta   90.00
_cell.angle_gamma   90.00
#
_symmetry.space_group_name_H-M   'P 1'
#
loop_
_entity.id
_entity.type
_entity.pdbx_description
1 polymer ?
#
loop_
_entity_poly.entity_id
_entity_poly.type
_entity_poly.pdbx_seq_one_letter_code
_entity_poly.pdbx_strand_id
1 'polypeptide(L)'
;MKKTTIKLKLLTVCMCLIQQGYALETIEEQELSEVTGQDGMVITHEISKASIAQANWYDSNPTANTKMGLGLHNVEIIGKDNKPIISQLEIDVGATSQGAGLRLAASVSPFQATADLKLVKIACTTNPCSQSANSIRTTGTQSNQTLGALGISTSTPLSVLLQTSAGLFNKDSIASIDFQLKNATISHKLGENSLILNDFNFNFAGQGYMYIDPDEGVVLTTRNGSQDHYVDLKRAEDMTDITAGRVNPTNPGVNIDLRYNTPNNERKNIMRLGASGAVTNARLSMSADQTQIGTFDVSNKVNGVLERQDKAATGYSGLVGEGGLNLGLSADFTGTNSTGLPATMAPTTFEIGHTGKGSHAVQFSKLRPLTTRNAAGALHGKNAYIDFGNIYINTITAKSLDFIINENMQKTLGSSSTVLKQTLSTTTNGEDFAYIAVRGMDFQSIAAKARFISDNSLAEIGGDGGSWGIGIPIYNLNANVALSGTTYGTDNKQAIAYNIMASTEGYGIDKKTGLPSTTSIILIDGKNGDHGEAVNYYAGFRNIDALIKSEGIISYKDEGIYIRADKLLIGAKAELAIGQLPGSKYNCTNASVTKCGSYVPHDNFSKRDDVLTNIAFKLDGNGELLIIPGVDPTSDSPDTNFLSFDANFKFRPLTAEETANKDNLGSYFSIANEDIDSAGVLKTSSINFNRMEGHLGVKAKVRVSADTVTLDNQVKLNYENNIATPFKTNFAMATNGNMQNMASIALTGGTIRSTMGITPR
;
A
#
# COMPACT_ATOMS: atom_id res chain seq x y z
N MET A 1 2.53 19.50 -51.22
CA MET A 1 3.60 19.54 -50.20
C MET A 1 3.93 18.11 -49.78
N LYS A 2 5.13 17.61 -50.08
CA LYS A 2 5.63 16.34 -49.53
C LYS A 2 6.03 16.57 -48.08
N LYS A 3 5.41 15.88 -47.12
CA LYS A 3 5.88 15.82 -45.74
C LYS A 3 7.13 14.96 -45.70
N THR A 4 8.29 15.58 -45.47
CA THR A 4 9.55 14.89 -45.23
C THR A 4 9.60 14.52 -43.75
N THR A 5 9.50 13.23 -43.43
CA THR A 5 9.69 12.72 -42.07
C THR A 5 11.19 12.63 -41.82
N ILE A 6 11.72 13.50 -40.96
CA ILE A 6 13.12 13.45 -40.53
C ILE A 6 13.19 12.56 -39.27
N LYS A 7 13.92 11.45 -39.34
CA LYS A 7 14.27 10.63 -38.17
C LYS A 7 15.59 11.16 -37.59
N LEU A 8 15.53 11.84 -36.45
CA LEU A 8 16.73 12.32 -35.73
C LEU A 8 17.07 11.36 -34.60
N LYS A 9 18.35 11.10 -34.37
CA LYS A 9 18.85 10.31 -33.23
C LYS A 9 18.69 11.12 -31.94
N LEU A 10 18.52 10.44 -30.80
CA LEU A 10 18.31 11.07 -29.47
C LEU A 10 19.39 12.12 -29.13
N LEU A 11 20.64 11.85 -29.52
CA LEU A 11 21.77 12.76 -29.36
C LEU A 11 21.58 14.10 -30.11
N THR A 12 21.01 14.06 -31.31
CA THR A 12 20.72 15.26 -32.12
C THR A 12 19.59 16.08 -31.50
N VAL A 13 18.63 15.43 -30.85
CA VAL A 13 17.56 16.11 -30.09
C VAL A 13 18.13 16.78 -28.83
N CYS A 14 19.07 16.13 -28.14
CA CYS A 14 19.79 16.73 -27.02
C CYS A 14 20.57 17.99 -27.44
N MET A 15 21.23 17.97 -28.60
CA MET A 15 21.95 19.13 -29.13
C MET A 15 21.04 20.31 -29.52
N CYS A 16 19.86 20.05 -30.08
CA CYS A 16 18.90 21.11 -30.43
C CYS A 16 18.29 21.80 -29.21
N LEU A 17 18.30 21.16 -28.04
CA LEU A 17 17.77 21.71 -26.78
C LEU A 17 18.78 22.60 -26.03
N ILE A 18 20.04 22.66 -26.48
CA ILE A 18 21.14 23.41 -25.84
C ILE A 18 21.20 24.88 -26.29
N GLN A 19 20.34 25.33 -27.21
CA GLN A 19 20.42 26.70 -27.73
C GLN A 19 19.76 27.75 -26.81
N GLN A 20 20.48 28.22 -25.78
CA GLN A 20 20.63 29.66 -25.45
C GLN A 20 22.03 29.89 -24.83
N GLY A 21 22.76 30.92 -25.35
CA GLY A 21 24.22 31.12 -25.29
C GLY A 21 24.91 31.01 -23.92
N TYR A 22 26.20 30.66 -23.85
CA TYR A 22 27.34 31.38 -24.43
C TYR A 22 28.40 30.46 -25.07
N ALA A 23 28.95 30.92 -26.20
CA ALA A 23 30.17 30.49 -26.92
C ALA A 23 30.70 29.06 -26.66
N LEU A 24 30.27 28.12 -27.51
CA LEU A 24 31.03 26.91 -27.81
C LEU A 24 31.61 27.06 -29.21
N GLU A 25 32.92 26.79 -29.34
CA GLU A 25 33.58 26.55 -30.63
C GLU A 25 32.78 25.50 -31.42
N THR A 26 32.67 25.70 -32.73
CA THR A 26 31.90 24.83 -33.62
C THR A 26 32.53 23.43 -33.61
N ILE A 27 31.98 22.50 -32.81
CA ILE A 27 32.33 21.08 -32.93
C ILE A 27 31.66 20.57 -34.20
N GLU A 28 32.43 20.40 -35.28
CA GLU A 28 31.92 19.86 -36.54
C GLU A 28 31.55 18.36 -36.36
N GLU A 29 30.46 17.94 -36.98
CA GLU A 29 29.89 16.57 -36.87
C GLU A 29 30.87 15.47 -37.31
N GLN A 30 31.94 15.83 -38.02
CA GLN A 30 33.03 14.95 -38.43
C GLN A 30 33.97 14.60 -37.26
N GLU A 31 34.25 15.55 -36.35
CA GLU A 31 35.11 15.34 -35.17
C GLU A 31 34.41 14.51 -34.08
N LEU A 32 33.09 14.65 -33.93
CA LEU A 32 32.28 13.82 -33.03
C LEU A 32 32.13 12.36 -33.51
N SER A 33 32.36 12.08 -34.80
CA SER A 33 32.38 10.71 -35.33
C SER A 33 33.68 9.97 -35.00
N GLU A 34 34.74 10.71 -34.66
CA GLU A 34 36.03 10.17 -34.19
C GLU A 34 36.06 9.92 -32.68
N VAL A 35 35.09 10.48 -31.93
CA VAL A 35 34.86 10.15 -30.52
C VAL A 35 34.24 8.75 -30.43
N THR A 36 35.09 7.73 -30.45
CA THR A 36 34.68 6.39 -30.01
C THR A 36 34.43 6.48 -28.52
N GLY A 37 33.19 6.27 -28.06
CA GLY A 37 32.80 6.31 -26.64
C GLY A 37 33.44 5.25 -25.74
N GLN A 38 34.61 4.72 -26.14
CA GLN A 38 35.44 3.75 -25.45
C GLN A 38 36.16 4.34 -24.22
N ASP A 39 36.32 5.68 -24.16
CA ASP A 39 36.99 6.40 -23.07
C ASP A 39 36.02 7.07 -22.06
N GLY A 40 34.72 6.83 -22.21
CA GLY A 40 33.68 7.43 -21.37
C GLY A 40 33.35 8.90 -21.69
N MET A 41 32.16 9.34 -21.32
CA MET A 41 31.63 10.69 -21.54
C MET A 41 31.00 11.20 -20.25
N VAL A 42 31.35 12.42 -19.85
CA VAL A 42 30.71 13.12 -18.72
C VAL A 42 30.02 14.37 -19.24
N ILE A 43 28.72 14.48 -19.02
CA ILE A 43 27.90 15.63 -19.36
C ILE A 43 27.51 16.32 -18.05
N THR A 44 27.96 17.56 -17.87
CA THR A 44 27.52 18.42 -16.76
C THR A 44 26.60 19.51 -17.30
N HIS A 45 25.42 19.64 -16.71
CA HIS A 45 24.42 20.63 -17.06
C HIS A 45 24.06 21.44 -15.82
N GLU A 46 24.21 22.76 -15.90
CA GLU A 46 23.91 23.69 -14.80
C GLU A 46 22.81 24.66 -15.22
N ILE A 47 21.76 24.75 -14.42
CA ILE A 47 20.67 25.71 -14.61
C ILE A 47 20.28 26.37 -13.29
N SER A 48 19.90 27.64 -13.33
CA SER A 48 19.39 28.33 -12.14
C SER A 48 17.95 27.90 -11.80
N LYS A 49 17.15 27.62 -12.83
CA LYS A 49 15.72 27.30 -12.75
C LYS A 49 15.27 26.58 -14.02
N ALA A 50 14.32 25.66 -13.91
CA ALA A 50 13.54 25.15 -15.04
C ALA A 50 12.05 25.43 -14.84
N SER A 51 11.35 25.68 -15.94
CA SER A 51 9.89 25.83 -15.95
C SER A 51 9.29 25.03 -17.10
N ILE A 52 8.31 24.18 -16.80
CA ILE A 52 7.60 23.38 -17.79
C ILE A 52 6.12 23.74 -17.71
N ALA A 53 5.58 24.32 -18.78
CA ALA A 53 4.19 24.77 -18.79
C ALA A 53 3.22 23.60 -18.56
N GLN A 54 3.47 22.47 -19.20
CA GLN A 54 2.70 21.24 -19.02
C GLN A 54 3.50 19.99 -19.42
N ALA A 55 3.34 18.92 -18.65
CA ALA A 55 3.79 17.57 -18.96
C ALA A 55 2.61 16.61 -18.75
N ASN A 56 2.14 16.00 -19.84
CA ASN A 56 0.91 15.20 -19.84
C ASN A 56 1.20 13.75 -20.22
N TRP A 57 0.65 12.82 -19.45
CA TRP A 57 0.54 11.40 -19.78
C TRP A 57 -0.89 11.09 -20.17
N TYR A 58 -1.09 10.46 -21.34
CA TYR A 58 -2.42 10.14 -21.87
C TYR A 58 -2.64 8.63 -21.93
N ASP A 59 -3.78 8.20 -21.39
CA ASP A 59 -4.36 6.87 -21.58
C ASP A 59 -5.52 6.97 -22.59
N SER A 60 -5.34 6.36 -23.76
CA SER A 60 -6.29 6.50 -24.86
C SER A 60 -7.45 5.53 -24.68
N ASN A 61 -8.64 6.03 -24.35
CA ASN A 61 -9.82 5.17 -24.33
C ASN A 61 -10.08 4.62 -25.75
N PRO A 62 -10.05 3.28 -25.95
CA PRO A 62 -10.13 2.66 -27.27
C PRO A 62 -11.52 2.77 -27.92
N THR A 63 -12.55 3.13 -27.16
CA THR A 63 -13.94 3.25 -27.64
C THR A 63 -14.44 4.70 -27.74
N ALA A 64 -13.68 5.67 -27.21
CA ALA A 64 -14.05 7.07 -27.19
C ALA A 64 -13.22 7.90 -28.18
N ASN A 65 -13.82 8.97 -28.71
CA ASN A 65 -13.13 9.99 -29.51
C ASN A 65 -12.28 10.94 -28.64
N THR A 66 -11.81 10.50 -27.47
CA THR A 66 -11.10 11.34 -26.51
C THR A 66 -9.97 10.57 -25.83
N LYS A 67 -8.77 11.17 -25.78
CA LYS A 67 -7.67 10.72 -24.90
C LYS A 67 -7.80 11.42 -23.57
N MET A 68 -7.88 10.65 -22.50
CA MET A 68 -7.83 11.14 -21.13
C MET A 68 -6.40 11.00 -20.61
N GLY A 69 -6.04 11.73 -19.57
CA GLY A 69 -4.70 11.68 -19.02
C GLY A 69 -4.54 12.39 -17.69
N LEU A 70 -3.33 12.30 -17.15
CA LEU A 70 -2.85 13.10 -16.02
C LEU A 70 -1.85 14.13 -16.53
N GLY A 71 -1.96 15.34 -16.03
CA GLY A 71 -1.10 16.46 -16.38
C GLY A 71 -0.44 17.07 -15.14
N LEU A 72 0.86 17.32 -15.24
CA LEU A 72 1.58 18.24 -14.38
C LEU A 72 1.65 19.59 -15.09
N HIS A 73 1.00 20.60 -14.53
CA HIS A 73 0.95 21.95 -15.09
C HIS A 73 1.73 22.93 -14.23
N ASN A 74 2.21 24.00 -14.85
CA ASN A 74 2.95 25.07 -14.16
C ASN A 74 4.13 24.52 -13.34
N VAL A 75 4.87 23.57 -13.90
CA VAL A 75 5.99 22.95 -13.20
C VAL A 75 7.09 23.98 -13.02
N GLU A 76 7.51 24.17 -11.79
CA GLU A 76 8.65 25.01 -11.43
C GLU A 76 9.69 24.15 -10.72
N ILE A 77 10.95 24.25 -11.14
CA ILE A 77 12.08 23.56 -10.52
C ILE A 77 13.15 24.61 -10.21
N ILE A 78 13.52 24.71 -8.94
CA ILE A 78 14.54 25.64 -8.42
C ILE A 78 15.57 24.86 -7.59
N GLY A 79 16.83 25.28 -7.59
CA GLY A 79 17.82 24.66 -6.73
C GLY A 79 17.62 25.05 -5.27
N LYS A 80 17.98 24.14 -4.37
CA LYS A 80 17.88 24.37 -2.92
C LYS A 80 18.73 25.57 -2.50
N ASP A 81 18.21 26.39 -1.59
CA ASP A 81 18.86 27.62 -1.10
C ASP A 81 19.24 28.60 -2.23
N ASN A 82 18.46 28.62 -3.32
CA ASN A 82 18.71 29.41 -4.54
C ASN A 82 20.07 29.13 -5.21
N LYS A 83 20.65 27.95 -5.00
CA LYS A 83 21.84 27.51 -5.70
C LYS A 83 21.50 27.01 -7.11
N PRO A 84 22.44 27.01 -8.07
CA PRO A 84 22.25 26.35 -9.34
C PRO A 84 21.97 24.85 -9.18
N ILE A 85 21.11 24.30 -10.03
CA ILE A 85 20.87 22.86 -10.16
C ILE A 85 21.94 22.31 -11.10
N ILE A 86 22.92 21.60 -10.55
CA ILE A 86 23.91 20.87 -11.33
C ILE A 86 23.42 19.44 -11.52
N SER A 87 23.24 19.03 -12.77
CA SER A 87 22.96 17.66 -13.18
C SER A 87 24.19 17.08 -13.88
N GLN A 88 24.61 15.88 -13.50
CA GLN A 88 25.75 15.20 -14.09
C GLN A 88 25.30 13.84 -14.64
N LEU A 89 25.74 13.50 -15.85
CA LEU A 89 25.54 12.21 -16.48
C LEU A 89 26.90 11.68 -16.98
N GLU A 90 27.37 10.61 -16.36
CA GLU A 90 28.57 9.87 -16.75
C GLU A 90 28.15 8.58 -17.46
N ILE A 91 28.66 8.38 -18.67
CA ILE A 91 28.39 7.21 -19.50
C ILE A 91 29.71 6.61 -19.93
N ASP A 92 29.94 5.35 -19.63
CA ASP A 92 31.12 4.60 -20.04
C ASP A 92 30.67 3.27 -20.68
N VAL A 93 31.18 3.00 -21.88
CA VAL A 93 30.89 1.78 -22.64
C VAL A 93 32.21 1.11 -22.98
N GLY A 94 32.44 -0.05 -22.38
CA GLY A 94 33.72 -0.76 -22.48
C GLY A 94 33.54 -2.23 -22.80
N ALA A 95 34.58 -2.85 -23.37
CA ALA A 95 34.63 -4.29 -23.54
C ALA A 95 34.81 -4.96 -22.18
N THR A 96 33.96 -5.95 -21.88
CA THR A 96 34.08 -6.86 -20.74
C THR A 96 34.34 -8.27 -21.24
N SER A 97 34.59 -9.22 -20.33
CA SER A 97 34.70 -10.64 -20.67
C SER A 97 33.40 -11.26 -21.22
N GLN A 98 32.25 -10.59 -21.07
CA GLN A 98 30.93 -11.07 -21.47
C GLN A 98 30.33 -10.29 -22.67
N GLY A 99 31.01 -9.27 -23.18
CA GLY A 99 30.55 -8.41 -24.28
C GLY A 99 30.77 -6.92 -24.00
N ALA A 100 30.02 -6.03 -24.66
CA ALA A 100 30.06 -4.61 -24.37
C ALA A 100 29.25 -4.31 -23.09
N GLY A 101 29.93 -3.85 -22.03
CA GLY A 101 29.29 -3.39 -20.80
C GLY A 101 28.93 -1.91 -20.86
N LEU A 102 28.02 -1.49 -19.99
CA LEU A 102 27.63 -0.09 -19.80
C LEU A 102 27.72 0.27 -18.33
N ARG A 103 28.39 1.36 -18.01
CA ARG A 103 28.28 2.08 -16.74
C ARG A 103 27.58 3.42 -17.01
N LEU A 104 26.48 3.66 -16.32
CA LEU A 104 25.73 4.91 -16.35
C LEU A 104 25.61 5.42 -14.92
N ALA A 105 26.20 6.58 -14.63
CA ALA A 105 26.00 7.29 -13.37
C ALA A 105 25.29 8.61 -13.66
N ALA A 106 24.21 8.89 -12.95
CA ALA A 106 23.53 10.16 -13.04
C ALA A 106 23.33 10.74 -11.64
N SER A 107 23.54 12.05 -11.50
CA SER A 107 23.25 12.77 -10.27
C SER A 107 22.62 14.13 -10.54
N VAL A 108 21.75 14.56 -9.62
CA VAL A 108 21.12 15.89 -9.66
C VAL A 108 21.27 16.51 -8.28
N SER A 109 21.79 17.74 -8.25
CA SER A 109 21.94 18.54 -7.05
C SER A 109 20.62 18.73 -6.31
N PRO A 110 20.64 19.02 -4.99
CA PRO A 110 19.44 19.30 -4.21
C PRO A 110 18.55 20.36 -4.88
N PHE A 111 17.26 20.05 -5.02
CA PHE A 111 16.30 20.91 -5.71
C PHE A 111 14.93 20.89 -5.03
N GLN A 112 14.10 21.85 -5.38
CA GLN A 112 12.67 21.87 -5.09
C GLN A 112 11.90 21.96 -6.41
N ALA A 113 10.90 21.12 -6.58
CA ALA A 113 9.96 21.18 -7.69
C ALA A 113 8.51 21.20 -7.21
N THR A 114 7.67 21.96 -7.89
CA THR A 114 6.21 22.04 -7.64
C THR A 114 5.46 21.96 -8.95
N ALA A 115 4.25 21.39 -8.94
CA ALA A 115 3.37 21.30 -10.11
C ALA A 115 1.90 21.16 -9.71
N ASP A 116 0.99 21.73 -10.50
CA ASP A 116 -0.44 21.46 -10.39
C ASP A 116 -0.77 20.10 -11.00
N LEU A 117 -1.44 19.23 -10.25
CA LEU A 117 -1.87 17.92 -10.72
C LEU A 117 -3.31 18.01 -11.26
N LYS A 118 -3.50 17.67 -12.54
CA LYS A 118 -4.80 17.81 -13.21
C LYS A 118 -5.16 16.58 -14.03
N LEU A 119 -6.46 16.34 -14.19
CA LEU A 119 -6.96 15.50 -15.28
C LEU A 119 -6.92 16.32 -16.58
N VAL A 120 -6.55 15.68 -17.69
CA VAL A 120 -6.45 16.34 -19.01
C VAL A 120 -7.20 15.54 -20.07
N LYS A 121 -7.73 16.24 -21.09
CA LYS A 121 -8.51 15.61 -22.17
C LYS A 121 -8.18 16.22 -23.52
N ILE A 122 -8.08 15.38 -24.55
CA ILE A 122 -7.92 15.80 -25.94
C ILE A 122 -8.93 15.05 -26.81
N ALA A 123 -9.65 15.79 -27.66
CA ALA A 123 -10.49 15.19 -28.70
C ALA A 123 -9.62 14.60 -29.83
N CYS A 124 -9.93 13.37 -30.23
CA CYS A 124 -9.25 12.68 -31.32
C CYS A 124 -9.86 13.06 -32.67
N THR A 125 -9.01 13.16 -33.69
CA THR A 125 -9.42 13.41 -35.08
C THR A 125 -9.84 12.14 -35.83
N THR A 126 -9.63 10.96 -35.23
CA THR A 126 -9.96 9.63 -35.77
C THR A 126 -10.58 8.74 -34.68
N ASN A 127 -11.49 7.84 -35.06
CA ASN A 127 -12.12 6.85 -34.18
C ASN A 127 -11.76 5.42 -34.65
N PRO A 128 -11.17 4.56 -33.81
CA PRO A 128 -10.63 4.86 -32.48
C PRO A 128 -9.44 5.83 -32.56
N CYS A 129 -9.08 6.47 -31.45
CA CYS A 129 -7.92 7.35 -31.36
C CYS A 129 -6.66 6.64 -31.88
N SER A 130 -6.08 7.06 -33.01
CA SER A 130 -4.90 6.36 -33.56
C SER A 130 -3.68 6.45 -32.62
N GLN A 131 -2.94 5.33 -32.51
CA GLN A 131 -1.69 5.21 -31.74
C GLN A 131 -0.64 6.24 -32.19
N SER A 132 -0.62 6.55 -33.49
CA SER A 132 0.37 7.45 -34.12
C SER A 132 0.30 8.92 -33.68
N ALA A 133 -0.72 9.29 -32.90
CA ALA A 133 -0.88 10.63 -32.33
C ALA A 133 -0.28 10.81 -30.92
N ASN A 134 0.42 9.81 -30.37
CA ASN A 134 1.18 9.95 -29.10
C ASN A 134 2.49 10.71 -29.30
N SER A 135 2.41 11.90 -29.92
CA SER A 135 3.52 12.83 -29.93
C SER A 135 3.65 13.45 -28.54
N ILE A 136 4.88 13.48 -27.99
CA ILE A 136 5.26 14.25 -26.79
C ILE A 136 4.77 15.72 -26.87
N ARG A 137 4.46 16.21 -28.08
CA ARG A 137 4.07 17.60 -28.36
C ARG A 137 2.57 17.82 -28.58
N THR A 138 1.69 16.91 -28.16
CA THR A 138 0.24 17.13 -28.33
C THR A 138 -0.26 18.07 -27.24
N THR A 139 -0.68 19.29 -27.62
CA THR A 139 -1.19 20.30 -26.67
C THR A 139 -2.48 19.79 -26.03
N GLY A 140 -2.41 19.47 -24.74
CA GLY A 140 -3.57 19.12 -23.92
C GLY A 140 -4.52 20.28 -23.74
N THR A 141 -5.82 20.04 -23.82
CA THR A 141 -6.82 20.99 -23.29
C THR A 141 -7.07 20.62 -21.83
N GLN A 142 -6.94 21.58 -20.92
CA GLN A 142 -7.10 21.36 -19.48
C GLN A 142 -8.54 20.91 -19.20
N SER A 143 -8.71 19.85 -18.38
CA SER A 143 -10.01 19.62 -17.74
C SER A 143 -10.19 20.65 -16.61
N ASN A 144 -11.43 20.95 -16.25
CA ASN A 144 -11.74 21.81 -15.11
C ASN A 144 -11.51 21.12 -13.75
N GLN A 145 -10.99 19.89 -13.73
CA GLN A 145 -10.79 19.08 -12.53
C GLN A 145 -9.32 19.10 -12.07
N THR A 146 -9.07 19.77 -10.95
CA THR A 146 -7.78 19.76 -10.25
C THR A 146 -7.75 18.69 -9.17
N LEU A 147 -6.67 17.92 -9.09
CA LEU A 147 -6.43 16.97 -8.01
C LEU A 147 -5.58 17.58 -6.89
N GLY A 148 -5.16 18.84 -7.01
CA GLY A 148 -4.28 19.51 -6.06
C GLY A 148 -2.94 19.90 -6.71
N ALA A 149 -1.92 20.05 -5.89
CA ALA A 149 -0.55 20.29 -6.35
C ALA A 149 0.42 19.29 -5.71
N LEU A 150 1.41 18.86 -6.48
CA LEU A 150 2.49 17.99 -6.02
C LEU A 150 3.77 18.80 -5.82
N GLY A 151 4.51 18.46 -4.78
CA GLY A 151 5.84 19.01 -4.52
C GLY A 151 6.85 17.90 -4.25
N ILE A 152 8.08 18.11 -4.68
CA ILE A 152 9.24 17.32 -4.27
C ILE A 152 10.38 18.27 -3.89
N SER A 153 11.06 18.00 -2.79
CA SER A 153 12.24 18.73 -2.36
C SER A 153 13.29 17.76 -1.87
N THR A 154 14.53 17.90 -2.30
CA THR A 154 15.62 17.03 -1.86
C THR A 154 16.62 17.82 -1.04
N SER A 155 17.08 17.23 0.06
CA SER A 155 18.13 17.82 0.91
C SER A 155 19.53 17.31 0.56
N THR A 156 19.60 16.17 -0.12
CA THR A 156 20.81 15.52 -0.63
C THR A 156 20.70 15.32 -2.15
N PRO A 157 21.82 15.14 -2.87
CA PRO A 157 21.77 14.83 -4.30
C PRO A 157 20.97 13.55 -4.57
N LEU A 158 20.09 13.58 -5.56
CA LEU A 158 19.52 12.37 -6.15
C LEU A 158 20.61 11.72 -7.00
N SER A 159 20.88 10.44 -6.81
CA SER A 159 21.86 9.74 -7.65
C SER A 159 21.45 8.31 -8.00
N VAL A 160 21.89 7.87 -9.17
CA VAL A 160 21.73 6.51 -9.66
C VAL A 160 23.02 6.06 -10.33
N LEU A 161 23.44 4.85 -10.04
CA LEU A 161 24.50 4.14 -10.74
C LEU A 161 23.94 2.82 -11.27
N LEU A 162 24.00 2.63 -12.58
CA LEU A 162 23.69 1.38 -13.27
C LEU A 162 24.97 0.85 -13.91
N GLN A 163 25.28 -0.42 -13.68
CA GLN A 163 26.38 -1.10 -14.37
C GLN A 163 25.91 -2.43 -14.94
N THR A 164 26.30 -2.73 -16.16
CA THR A 164 25.98 -3.98 -16.87
C THR A 164 27.25 -4.54 -17.49
N SER A 165 27.33 -5.87 -17.57
CA SER A 165 28.49 -6.57 -18.13
C SER A 165 28.33 -6.92 -19.62
N ALA A 166 27.10 -7.06 -20.12
CA ALA A 166 26.85 -7.50 -21.49
C ALA A 166 25.57 -6.87 -22.06
N GLY A 167 25.62 -5.56 -22.33
CA GLY A 167 24.51 -4.76 -22.81
C GLY A 167 23.47 -4.43 -21.73
N LEU A 168 22.55 -3.53 -22.08
CA LEU A 168 21.55 -2.99 -21.14
C LEU A 168 20.45 -3.99 -20.77
N PHE A 169 20.00 -4.81 -21.73
CA PHE A 169 18.83 -5.70 -21.59
C PHE A 169 19.21 -7.15 -21.83
N ASN A 170 20.11 -7.69 -21.00
CA ASN A 170 20.54 -9.08 -21.08
C ASN A 170 20.09 -9.85 -19.84
N LYS A 171 19.15 -10.77 -20.05
CA LYS A 171 18.55 -11.59 -18.99
C LYS A 171 19.54 -12.58 -18.33
N ASP A 172 20.63 -12.90 -19.02
CA ASP A 172 21.60 -13.91 -18.60
C ASP A 172 22.86 -13.29 -17.98
N SER A 173 22.96 -11.96 -17.93
CA SER A 173 24.12 -11.23 -17.41
C SER A 173 23.75 -10.31 -16.26
N ILE A 174 24.68 -10.18 -15.29
CA ILE A 174 24.44 -9.40 -14.08
C ILE A 174 24.45 -7.91 -14.40
N ALA A 175 23.45 -7.22 -13.87
CA ALA A 175 23.36 -5.78 -13.73
C ALA A 175 23.44 -5.40 -12.23
N SER A 176 24.09 -4.28 -11.92
CA SER A 176 24.11 -3.71 -10.57
C SER A 176 23.50 -2.32 -10.58
N ILE A 177 22.68 -2.02 -9.57
CA ILE A 177 22.07 -0.71 -9.36
C ILE A 177 22.41 -0.22 -7.97
N ASP A 178 22.81 1.04 -7.85
CA ASP A 178 22.83 1.80 -6.60
C ASP A 178 21.95 3.05 -6.82
N PHE A 179 20.80 3.09 -6.16
CA PHE A 179 19.83 4.17 -6.28
C PHE A 179 19.68 4.88 -4.93
N GLN A 180 19.83 6.20 -4.96
CA GLN A 180 19.88 7.02 -3.76
C GLN A 180 18.90 8.19 -3.87
N LEU A 181 17.74 8.01 -3.26
CA LEU A 181 16.85 9.09 -2.88
C LEU A 181 16.79 9.13 -1.36
N LYS A 182 17.48 10.11 -0.77
CA LYS A 182 17.67 10.23 0.69
C LYS A 182 17.11 11.55 1.21
N ASN A 183 16.34 11.48 2.29
CA ASN A 183 15.78 12.60 3.03
C ASN A 183 15.03 13.59 2.10
N ALA A 184 14.22 13.04 1.19
CA ALA A 184 13.39 13.82 0.29
C ALA A 184 12.06 14.20 0.98
N THR A 185 11.50 15.34 0.63
CA THR A 185 10.16 15.73 1.05
C THR A 185 9.24 15.66 -0.16
N ILE A 186 8.23 14.80 -0.13
CA ILE A 186 7.18 14.75 -1.17
C ILE A 186 5.91 15.31 -0.56
N SER A 187 5.26 16.27 -1.21
CA SER A 187 4.04 16.89 -0.69
C SER A 187 2.90 16.82 -1.69
N HIS A 188 1.69 16.74 -1.14
CA HIS A 188 0.45 16.93 -1.87
C HIS A 188 -0.34 18.04 -1.18
N LYS A 189 -0.67 19.10 -1.92
CA LYS A 189 -1.36 20.31 -1.43
C LYS A 189 -2.80 20.35 -1.98
N LEU A 190 -3.76 20.61 -1.09
CA LEU A 190 -5.16 20.94 -1.42
C LEU A 190 -5.55 22.21 -0.65
N GLY A 191 -6.00 23.24 -1.36
CA GLY A 191 -6.16 24.57 -0.77
C GLY A 191 -4.82 25.05 -0.20
N GLU A 192 -4.80 25.52 1.05
CA GLU A 192 -3.57 26.00 1.73
C GLU A 192 -2.87 24.95 2.59
N ASN A 193 -3.46 23.76 2.74
CA ASN A 193 -2.94 22.70 3.59
C ASN A 193 -2.22 21.63 2.74
N SER A 194 -1.29 20.88 3.35
CA SER A 194 -0.60 19.80 2.63
C SER A 194 -0.32 18.55 3.46
N LEU A 195 -0.42 17.40 2.81
CA LEU A 195 0.06 16.11 3.30
C LEU A 195 1.49 15.89 2.79
N ILE A 196 2.37 15.39 3.65
CA ILE A 196 3.81 15.37 3.38
C ILE A 196 4.39 14.01 3.75
N LEU A 197 5.18 13.44 2.85
CA LEU A 197 6.19 12.44 3.16
C LEU A 197 7.47 13.18 3.49
N ASN A 198 7.74 13.36 4.77
CA ASN A 198 8.94 14.01 5.29
C ASN A 198 10.07 12.98 5.34
N ASP A 199 11.31 13.40 5.06
CA ASP A 199 12.49 12.52 5.04
C ASP A 199 12.29 11.16 4.34
N PHE A 200 11.54 11.19 3.23
CA PHE A 200 11.29 10.05 2.38
C PHE A 200 12.62 9.49 1.87
N ASN A 201 12.82 8.19 2.15
CA ASN A 201 13.95 7.43 1.65
C ASN A 201 13.44 6.35 0.72
N PHE A 202 14.08 6.26 -0.43
CA PHE A 202 14.07 5.07 -1.27
C PHE A 202 15.51 4.84 -1.70
N ASN A 203 16.28 4.24 -0.81
CA ASN A 203 17.72 4.08 -0.91
C ASN A 203 18.06 2.58 -0.92
N PHE A 204 18.53 2.10 -2.05
CA PHE A 204 18.85 0.69 -2.21
C PHE A 204 20.03 0.45 -3.14
N ALA A 205 20.75 -0.64 -2.92
CA ALA A 205 21.75 -1.11 -3.87
C ALA A 205 21.76 -2.63 -3.97
N GLY A 206 22.00 -3.17 -5.15
CA GLY A 206 22.00 -4.61 -5.34
C GLY A 206 22.45 -5.05 -6.72
N GLN A 207 22.46 -6.36 -6.89
CA GLN A 207 22.77 -7.03 -8.15
C GLN A 207 21.57 -7.88 -8.59
N GLY A 208 21.44 -8.07 -9.89
CA GLY A 208 20.36 -8.84 -10.49
C GLY A 208 20.47 -8.87 -12.00
N TYR A 209 19.32 -8.87 -12.66
CA TYR A 209 19.17 -8.98 -14.10
C TYR A 209 18.19 -7.89 -14.57
N MET A 210 18.47 -7.31 -15.74
CA MET A 210 17.61 -6.32 -16.39
C MET A 210 17.35 -6.77 -17.83
N TYR A 211 16.08 -6.87 -18.23
CA TYR A 211 15.69 -7.31 -19.57
C TYR A 211 14.32 -6.77 -19.98
N ILE A 212 13.95 -6.99 -21.24
CA ILE A 212 12.63 -6.71 -21.78
C ILE A 212 11.90 -8.03 -21.99
N ASP A 213 10.69 -8.12 -21.47
CA ASP A 213 9.76 -9.22 -21.63
C ASP A 213 8.54 -8.78 -22.49
N PRO A 214 7.99 -9.64 -23.37
CA PRO A 214 6.83 -9.29 -24.19
C PRO A 214 5.58 -8.91 -23.39
N ASP A 215 5.36 -9.54 -22.23
CA ASP A 215 4.14 -9.37 -21.44
C ASP A 215 4.41 -8.43 -20.24
N GLU A 216 5.58 -8.58 -19.61
CA GLU A 216 5.97 -7.82 -18.42
C GLU A 216 6.75 -6.52 -18.70
N GLY A 217 7.08 -6.24 -19.96
CA GLY A 217 7.76 -5.01 -20.36
C GLY A 217 9.19 -4.93 -19.83
N VAL A 218 9.55 -3.84 -19.15
CA VAL A 218 10.88 -3.71 -18.56
C VAL A 218 10.90 -4.42 -17.21
N VAL A 219 11.81 -5.38 -17.05
CA VAL A 219 11.93 -6.20 -15.86
C VAL A 219 13.29 -6.00 -15.21
N LEU A 220 13.28 -5.76 -13.90
CA LEU A 220 14.43 -5.82 -13.01
C LEU A 220 14.19 -6.93 -11.99
N THR A 221 15.13 -7.86 -11.83
CA THR A 221 14.95 -8.94 -10.86
C THR A 221 16.26 -9.46 -10.28
N THR A 222 16.24 -9.91 -9.02
CA THR A 222 17.43 -10.51 -8.39
C THR A 222 17.57 -12.01 -8.70
N ARG A 223 16.67 -12.61 -9.47
CA ARG A 223 16.68 -14.05 -9.78
C ARG A 223 16.38 -14.34 -11.25
N ASN A 224 17.18 -15.22 -11.84
CA ASN A 224 16.99 -15.75 -13.20
C ASN A 224 16.75 -17.28 -13.24
N GLY A 225 16.43 -17.88 -12.09
CA GLY A 225 16.14 -19.32 -11.95
C GLY A 225 17.33 -20.18 -11.51
N SER A 226 18.57 -19.70 -11.60
CA SER A 226 19.77 -20.49 -11.25
C SER A 226 20.59 -19.92 -10.08
N GLN A 227 20.61 -18.60 -9.92
CA GLN A 227 21.35 -17.91 -8.85
C GLN A 227 20.49 -16.79 -8.25
N ASP A 228 20.48 -16.70 -6.93
CA ASP A 228 19.80 -15.65 -6.17
C ASP A 228 20.80 -14.52 -5.85
N HIS A 229 20.37 -13.29 -6.09
CA HIS A 229 21.06 -12.07 -5.67
C HIS A 229 20.22 -11.30 -4.63
N TYR A 230 20.80 -10.25 -4.08
CA TYR A 230 20.20 -9.44 -3.01
C TYR A 230 20.18 -7.96 -3.38
N VAL A 231 19.17 -7.27 -2.84
CA VAL A 231 19.10 -5.81 -2.78
C VAL A 231 19.14 -5.42 -1.31
N ASP A 232 20.09 -4.56 -0.95
CA ASP A 232 20.19 -3.99 0.39
C ASP A 232 19.43 -2.67 0.45
N LEU A 233 18.40 -2.61 1.30
CA LEU A 233 17.69 -1.39 1.66
C LEU A 233 18.52 -0.62 2.68
N LYS A 234 19.55 0.05 2.16
CA LYS A 234 20.56 0.77 2.95
C LYS A 234 19.91 1.89 3.75
N ARG A 235 20.09 1.88 5.07
CA ARG A 235 19.68 3.00 5.93
C ARG A 235 20.34 4.30 5.46
N ALA A 236 19.62 5.41 5.54
CA ALA A 236 20.10 6.72 5.17
C ALA A 236 20.56 7.48 6.41
N GLU A 237 21.66 8.22 6.32
CA GLU A 237 22.09 9.14 7.37
C GLU A 237 21.01 10.20 7.62
N ASP A 238 20.65 10.38 8.89
CA ASP A 238 19.78 11.46 9.31
C ASP A 238 20.63 12.72 9.51
N MET A 239 20.19 13.85 8.98
CA MET A 239 20.92 15.12 9.02
C MET A 239 20.20 16.18 9.86
N THR A 240 19.07 15.85 10.49
CA THR A 240 18.19 16.81 11.16
C THR A 240 17.81 16.35 12.56
N ASP A 241 17.68 17.30 13.49
CA ASP A 241 17.14 17.06 14.84
C ASP A 241 17.82 15.92 15.62
N ILE A 242 19.16 15.87 15.61
CA ILE A 242 19.93 14.81 16.26
C ILE A 242 20.30 15.21 17.71
N THR A 243 20.08 14.34 18.67
CA THR A 243 20.49 14.58 20.06
C THR A 243 22.00 14.42 20.27
N ALA A 244 22.56 15.17 21.21
CA ALA A 244 23.98 15.08 21.55
C ALA A 244 24.34 13.67 22.06
N GLY A 245 25.39 13.08 21.49
CA GLY A 245 25.87 11.73 21.85
C GLY A 245 25.18 10.57 21.12
N ARG A 246 24.21 10.82 20.21
CA ARG A 246 23.67 9.80 19.31
C ARG A 246 24.76 9.33 18.34
N VAL A 247 25.01 8.03 18.28
CA VAL A 247 26.00 7.43 17.38
C VAL A 247 25.29 6.89 16.14
N ASN A 248 25.80 7.19 14.94
CA ASN A 248 25.25 6.75 13.64
C ASN A 248 23.72 6.99 13.48
N PRO A 249 23.24 8.25 13.61
CA PRO A 249 21.83 8.57 13.44
C PRO A 249 21.40 8.24 12.01
N THR A 250 20.47 7.29 11.86
CA THR A 250 20.02 6.83 10.55
C THR A 250 18.52 6.59 10.51
N ASN A 251 17.92 6.93 9.38
CA ASN A 251 16.55 6.60 9.02
C ASN A 251 16.51 5.32 8.16
N PRO A 252 15.37 4.60 8.12
CA PRO A 252 15.22 3.41 7.30
C PRO A 252 15.54 3.66 5.82
N GLY A 253 16.05 2.63 5.11
CA GLY A 253 16.37 2.72 3.69
C GLY A 253 15.16 2.92 2.79
N VAL A 254 14.03 2.33 3.18
CA VAL A 254 12.70 2.77 2.74
C VAL A 254 12.04 3.45 3.92
N ASN A 255 11.80 4.75 3.85
CA ASN A 255 11.19 5.52 4.94
C ASN A 255 9.99 6.31 4.41
N ILE A 256 8.83 6.11 5.04
CA ILE A 256 7.58 6.81 4.77
C ILE A 256 7.18 7.49 6.07
N ASP A 257 7.62 8.72 6.28
CA ASP A 257 7.23 9.55 7.42
C ASP A 257 6.11 10.52 6.97
N LEU A 258 4.88 10.21 7.36
CA LEU A 258 3.69 10.96 7.01
C LEU A 258 3.42 12.08 8.02
N ARG A 259 3.40 13.32 7.53
CA ARG A 259 3.13 14.55 8.29
C ARG A 259 2.13 15.44 7.58
N TYR A 260 1.63 16.43 8.31
CA TYR A 260 0.66 17.40 7.82
C TYR A 260 1.16 18.81 8.05
N ASN A 261 1.08 19.69 7.04
CA ASN A 261 1.38 21.10 7.18
C ASN A 261 0.11 21.94 7.08
N THR A 262 -0.06 22.85 8.04
CA THR A 262 -1.11 23.87 8.04
C THR A 262 -0.71 25.09 7.19
N PRO A 263 -1.62 26.05 6.91
CA PRO A 263 -1.29 27.25 6.14
C PRO A 263 -0.20 28.12 6.78
N ASN A 264 -0.01 27.99 8.11
CA ASN A 264 1.02 28.70 8.86
C ASN A 264 2.37 27.96 8.88
N ASN A 265 2.54 26.94 8.04
CA ASN A 265 3.71 26.05 8.00
C ASN A 265 3.98 25.30 9.31
N GLU A 266 2.97 25.15 10.17
CA GLU A 266 3.06 24.27 11.34
C GLU A 266 3.06 22.82 10.87
N ARG A 267 4.09 22.06 11.27
CA ARG A 267 4.22 20.64 10.94
C ARG A 267 3.62 19.78 12.05
N LYS A 268 2.72 18.89 11.67
CA LYS A 268 2.01 17.98 12.56
C LYS A 268 2.28 16.53 12.19
N ASN A 269 2.26 15.65 13.18
CA ASN A 269 2.74 14.26 13.12
C ASN A 269 1.58 13.28 12.92
N ILE A 270 1.68 12.40 11.92
CA ILE A 270 0.67 11.35 11.69
C ILE A 270 1.26 10.00 12.06
N MET A 271 2.19 9.49 11.24
CA MET A 271 2.79 8.16 11.44
C MET A 271 4.06 8.00 10.61
N ARG A 272 4.90 7.03 10.96
CA ARG A 272 6.01 6.57 10.12
C ARG A 272 5.93 5.07 9.84
N LEU A 273 6.41 4.67 8.67
CA LEU A 273 6.65 3.30 8.25
C LEU A 273 8.07 3.20 7.70
N GLY A 274 8.78 2.13 8.03
CA GLY A 274 10.16 1.92 7.61
C GLY A 274 10.46 0.47 7.24
N ALA A 275 11.36 0.28 6.27
CA ALA A 275 11.98 -1.01 5.99
C ALA A 275 13.49 -0.84 5.77
N SER A 276 14.28 -1.83 6.18
CA SER A 276 15.75 -1.83 6.02
C SER A 276 16.29 -3.25 5.93
N GLY A 277 17.53 -3.39 5.44
CA GLY A 277 18.22 -4.68 5.31
C GLY A 277 18.02 -5.33 3.94
N ALA A 278 18.56 -6.53 3.78
CA ALA A 278 18.54 -7.24 2.51
C ALA A 278 17.19 -7.85 2.18
N VAL A 279 16.81 -7.76 0.92
CA VAL A 279 15.72 -8.52 0.31
C VAL A 279 16.25 -9.38 -0.83
N THR A 280 15.58 -10.49 -1.12
CA THR A 280 15.90 -11.39 -2.23
C THR A 280 14.64 -11.70 -3.05
N ASN A 281 14.77 -12.47 -4.13
CA ASN A 281 13.68 -12.69 -5.10
C ASN A 281 12.94 -11.39 -5.49
N ALA A 282 13.66 -10.27 -5.46
CA ALA A 282 13.07 -8.98 -5.71
C ALA A 282 12.78 -8.86 -7.20
N ARG A 283 11.62 -8.34 -7.56
CA ARG A 283 11.19 -8.13 -8.94
C ARG A 283 10.46 -6.81 -9.04
N LEU A 284 10.82 -6.01 -10.04
CA LEU A 284 10.09 -4.85 -10.51
C LEU A 284 9.82 -5.05 -12.01
N SER A 285 8.55 -5.07 -12.41
CA SER A 285 8.15 -5.07 -13.81
C SER A 285 7.30 -3.84 -14.13
N MET A 286 7.45 -3.33 -15.34
CA MET A 286 6.71 -2.17 -15.85
C MET A 286 6.32 -2.42 -17.30
N SER A 287 5.02 -2.48 -17.57
CA SER A 287 4.48 -2.68 -18.92
C SER A 287 3.26 -1.80 -19.19
N ALA A 288 2.77 -1.85 -20.41
CA ALA A 288 1.49 -1.28 -20.80
C ALA A 288 0.39 -2.35 -20.97
N ASP A 289 0.64 -3.59 -20.56
CA ASP A 289 -0.33 -4.68 -20.69
C ASP A 289 -1.48 -4.49 -19.67
N GLN A 290 -2.69 -4.32 -20.19
CA GLN A 290 -3.92 -4.11 -19.42
C GLN A 290 -4.86 -5.32 -19.46
N THR A 291 -4.45 -6.45 -20.07
CA THR A 291 -5.34 -7.59 -20.36
C THR A 291 -5.95 -8.22 -19.11
N GLN A 292 -5.25 -8.19 -17.97
CA GLN A 292 -5.66 -8.83 -16.72
C GLN A 292 -6.30 -7.87 -15.70
N ILE A 293 -6.57 -6.60 -16.06
CA ILE A 293 -7.16 -5.63 -15.13
C ILE A 293 -8.55 -6.04 -14.63
N GLY A 294 -9.32 -6.76 -15.46
CA GLY A 294 -10.65 -7.28 -15.13
C GLY A 294 -10.65 -8.66 -14.50
N THR A 295 -9.48 -9.30 -14.32
CA THR A 295 -9.37 -10.68 -13.84
C THR A 295 -9.13 -10.68 -12.33
N PHE A 296 -10.07 -11.26 -11.58
CA PHE A 296 -9.98 -11.44 -10.15
C PHE A 296 -9.72 -12.91 -9.86
N ASP A 297 -8.63 -13.17 -9.16
CA ASP A 297 -8.39 -14.48 -8.60
C ASP A 297 -9.19 -14.60 -7.29
N VAL A 298 -10.02 -15.62 -7.13
CA VAL A 298 -10.84 -15.81 -5.91
C VAL A 298 -10.79 -17.24 -5.39
N SER A 299 -10.69 -17.39 -4.07
CA SER A 299 -10.69 -18.68 -3.36
C SER A 299 -12.08 -18.99 -2.80
N ASN A 300 -12.67 -20.12 -3.20
CA ASN A 300 -13.96 -20.59 -2.69
C ASN A 300 -13.89 -22.07 -2.31
N LYS A 301 -14.78 -22.52 -1.43
CA LYS A 301 -14.92 -23.96 -1.13
C LYS A 301 -15.88 -24.61 -2.12
N VAL A 302 -15.37 -25.48 -2.99
CA VAL A 302 -16.17 -26.34 -3.88
C VAL A 302 -16.19 -27.75 -3.28
N ASN A 303 -17.38 -28.26 -2.95
CA ASN A 303 -17.54 -29.58 -2.29
C ASN A 303 -16.67 -29.76 -1.02
N GLY A 304 -16.45 -28.69 -0.27
CA GLY A 304 -15.64 -28.70 0.95
C GLY A 304 -14.12 -28.54 0.75
N VAL A 305 -13.65 -28.55 -0.51
CA VAL A 305 -12.25 -28.33 -0.88
C VAL A 305 -12.05 -26.88 -1.28
N LEU A 306 -11.01 -26.21 -0.77
CA LEU A 306 -10.67 -24.87 -1.25
C LEU A 306 -10.12 -24.97 -2.68
N GLU A 307 -10.79 -24.29 -3.60
CA GLU A 307 -10.38 -24.12 -4.98
C GLU A 307 -10.20 -22.63 -5.29
N ARG A 308 -9.16 -22.33 -6.06
CA ARG A 308 -8.80 -20.99 -6.47
C ARG A 308 -9.09 -20.84 -7.97
N GLN A 309 -9.85 -19.82 -8.36
CA GLN A 309 -10.35 -19.66 -9.72
C GLN A 309 -10.25 -18.20 -10.19
N ASP A 310 -9.65 -18.00 -11.37
CA ASP A 310 -9.65 -16.72 -12.06
C ASP A 310 -11.05 -16.44 -12.64
N LYS A 311 -11.64 -15.29 -12.29
CA LYS A 311 -12.94 -14.83 -12.78
C LYS A 311 -12.80 -13.47 -13.46
N ALA A 312 -13.34 -13.36 -14.67
CA ALA A 312 -13.37 -12.10 -15.41
C ALA A 312 -14.59 -11.26 -15.00
N ALA A 313 -14.34 -10.01 -14.61
CA ALA A 313 -15.35 -9.00 -14.33
C ALA A 313 -15.70 -8.21 -15.60
N THR A 314 -16.96 -7.74 -15.71
CA THR A 314 -17.36 -6.89 -16.83
C THR A 314 -17.09 -5.41 -16.55
N GLY A 315 -17.16 -4.58 -17.58
CA GLY A 315 -16.97 -3.14 -17.44
C GLY A 315 -15.52 -2.66 -17.51
N TYR A 316 -14.54 -3.53 -17.79
CA TYR A 316 -13.14 -3.13 -18.02
C TYR A 316 -12.79 -3.05 -19.51
N SER A 317 -13.42 -3.91 -20.32
CA SER A 317 -13.23 -3.94 -21.77
C SER A 317 -13.61 -2.61 -22.40
N GLY A 318 -12.66 -1.97 -23.08
CA GLY A 318 -12.90 -0.72 -23.81
C GLY A 318 -12.83 0.56 -22.97
N LEU A 319 -12.58 0.46 -21.66
CA LEU A 319 -12.37 1.63 -20.78
C LEU A 319 -10.89 2.03 -20.65
N VAL A 320 -10.02 1.03 -20.55
CA VAL A 320 -8.57 1.22 -20.43
C VAL A 320 -7.90 1.15 -21.80
N GLY A 321 -6.93 2.03 -22.01
CA GLY A 321 -6.18 2.10 -23.25
C GLY A 321 -4.79 1.50 -23.14
N GLU A 322 -4.11 1.43 -24.28
CA GLU A 322 -2.69 1.07 -24.38
C GLU A 322 -1.75 2.10 -23.72
N GLY A 323 -2.28 3.24 -23.26
CA GLY A 323 -1.49 4.22 -22.51
C GLY A 323 -1.45 3.94 -21.02
N GLY A 324 -2.27 3.01 -20.53
CA GLY A 324 -2.27 2.54 -19.14
C GLY A 324 -0.93 1.96 -18.72
N LEU A 325 -0.61 2.06 -17.43
CA LEU A 325 0.59 1.52 -16.82
C LEU A 325 0.24 0.29 -15.99
N ASN A 326 0.99 -0.80 -16.14
CA ASN A 326 0.95 -1.98 -15.29
C ASN A 326 2.29 -2.13 -14.57
N LEU A 327 2.25 -2.25 -13.25
CA LEU A 327 3.41 -2.38 -12.37
C LEU A 327 3.31 -3.68 -11.58
N GLY A 328 4.39 -4.47 -11.61
CA GLY A 328 4.59 -5.59 -10.69
C GLY A 328 5.75 -5.29 -9.74
N LEU A 329 5.54 -5.50 -8.44
CA LEU A 329 6.61 -5.36 -7.45
C LEU A 329 6.50 -6.50 -6.42
N SER A 330 7.58 -7.22 -6.19
CA SER A 330 7.64 -8.27 -5.18
C SER A 330 9.04 -8.38 -4.58
N ALA A 331 9.12 -8.89 -3.35
CA ALA A 331 10.38 -9.19 -2.67
C ALA A 331 10.19 -10.16 -1.51
N ASP A 332 11.19 -11.01 -1.30
CA ASP A 332 11.31 -11.88 -0.14
C ASP A 332 12.19 -11.23 0.94
N PHE A 333 11.74 -11.30 2.17
CA PHE A 333 12.43 -10.75 3.33
C PHE A 333 13.44 -11.74 3.88
N THR A 334 14.69 -11.30 4.02
CA THR A 334 15.76 -12.16 4.54
C THR A 334 15.70 -12.24 6.07
N GLY A 335 15.97 -13.43 6.60
CA GLY A 335 16.20 -13.70 8.02
C GLY A 335 17.68 -13.91 8.32
N THR A 336 18.04 -13.99 9.60
CA THR A 336 19.43 -14.22 10.07
C THR A 336 20.07 -15.50 9.52
N ASN A 337 19.25 -16.49 9.16
CA ASN A 337 19.69 -17.79 8.64
C ASN A 337 19.35 -17.96 7.15
N SER A 338 19.01 -16.88 6.44
CA SER A 338 18.77 -16.96 4.99
C SER A 338 20.05 -17.43 4.30
N THR A 339 19.94 -18.55 3.60
CA THR A 339 21.05 -19.17 2.87
C THR A 339 21.64 -18.16 1.89
N GLY A 340 22.95 -17.94 1.94
CA GLY A 340 23.66 -17.07 0.98
C GLY A 340 23.59 -15.57 1.28
N LEU A 341 22.96 -15.14 2.37
CA LEU A 341 22.96 -13.72 2.79
C LEU A 341 24.42 -13.25 3.01
N PRO A 342 24.91 -12.22 2.30
CA PRO A 342 26.26 -11.70 2.51
C PRO A 342 26.47 -11.20 3.93
N ALA A 343 27.63 -11.47 4.53
CA ALA A 343 27.96 -11.05 5.89
C ALA A 343 27.94 -9.52 6.10
N THR A 344 28.00 -8.75 5.00
CA THR A 344 27.92 -7.29 5.01
C THR A 344 26.50 -6.74 5.02
N MET A 345 25.47 -7.58 4.83
CA MET A 345 24.07 -7.18 4.77
C MET A 345 23.30 -7.65 6.00
N ALA A 346 22.47 -6.77 6.55
CA ALA A 346 21.60 -7.11 7.67
C ALA A 346 20.30 -7.80 7.19
N PRO A 347 19.69 -8.68 8.01
CA PRO A 347 18.34 -9.20 7.73
C PRO A 347 17.29 -8.09 7.64
N THR A 348 16.18 -8.38 6.96
CA THR A 348 15.09 -7.39 6.82
C THR A 348 14.46 -7.04 8.16
N THR A 349 14.22 -5.75 8.39
CA THR A 349 13.44 -5.23 9.52
C THR A 349 12.35 -4.28 9.04
N PHE A 350 11.26 -4.18 9.81
CA PHE A 350 10.20 -3.19 9.61
C PHE A 350 10.07 -2.27 10.81
N GLU A 351 9.64 -1.04 10.59
CA GLU A 351 9.42 -0.03 11.63
C GLU A 351 8.04 0.61 11.43
N ILE A 352 7.29 0.81 12.52
CA ILE A 352 6.01 1.53 12.52
C ILE A 352 5.80 2.27 13.83
N GLY A 353 5.34 3.51 13.76
CA GLY A 353 5.00 4.28 14.97
C GLY A 353 4.72 5.74 14.69
N HIS A 354 4.93 6.59 15.69
CA HIS A 354 4.84 8.03 15.51
C HIS A 354 6.07 8.60 14.82
N THR A 355 5.90 9.84 14.38
CA THR A 355 6.92 10.63 13.72
C THR A 355 7.07 11.99 14.42
N GLY A 356 8.03 12.80 13.99
CA GLY A 356 8.37 14.07 14.60
C GLY A 356 9.43 13.93 15.69
N LYS A 357 9.81 15.08 16.25
CA LYS A 357 10.74 15.15 17.36
C LYS A 357 10.14 14.46 18.59
N GLY A 358 10.97 13.81 19.41
CA GLY A 358 10.52 13.16 20.63
C GLY A 358 9.56 11.98 20.42
N SER A 359 9.64 11.30 19.26
CA SER A 359 8.74 10.23 18.86
C SER A 359 9.32 8.83 19.06
N HIS A 360 8.42 7.86 19.16
CA HIS A 360 8.74 6.45 19.36
C HIS A 360 8.07 5.59 18.30
N ALA A 361 8.71 4.47 17.97
CA ALA A 361 8.14 3.43 17.11
C ALA A 361 8.51 2.03 17.62
N VAL A 362 7.94 1.03 16.96
CA VAL A 362 8.28 -0.38 17.17
C VAL A 362 8.98 -0.90 15.92
N GLN A 363 10.15 -1.50 16.11
CA GLN A 363 10.87 -2.24 15.09
C GLN A 363 10.56 -3.73 15.22
N PHE A 364 10.16 -4.34 14.10
CA PHE A 364 9.87 -5.76 13.94
C PHE A 364 11.01 -6.45 13.19
N SER A 365 11.37 -7.65 13.64
CA SER A 365 12.43 -8.48 13.06
C SER A 365 12.11 -9.97 13.20
N LYS A 366 13.00 -10.84 12.69
CA LYS A 366 12.75 -12.29 12.57
C LYS A 366 11.45 -12.58 11.83
N LEU A 367 11.33 -11.99 10.64
CA LEU A 367 10.19 -12.15 9.76
C LEU A 367 10.14 -13.59 9.24
N ARG A 368 8.95 -14.19 9.27
CA ARG A 368 8.71 -15.55 8.79
C ARG A 368 7.36 -15.66 8.08
N PRO A 369 7.21 -16.59 7.14
CA PRO A 369 5.91 -16.92 6.58
C PRO A 369 5.04 -17.64 7.63
N LEU A 370 3.76 -17.84 7.29
CA LEU A 370 2.79 -18.55 8.13
C LEU A 370 3.29 -19.95 8.51
N THR A 371 3.70 -20.74 7.50
CA THR A 371 4.25 -22.09 7.66
C THR A 371 5.76 -22.08 7.46
N THR A 372 6.53 -22.85 8.22
CA THR A 372 7.98 -23.06 7.99
C THR A 372 8.31 -24.46 7.44
N ARG A 373 7.32 -25.36 7.47
CA ARG A 373 7.43 -26.77 7.05
C ARG A 373 6.35 -27.10 6.05
N ASN A 374 6.65 -27.99 5.12
CA ASN A 374 5.69 -28.55 4.16
C ASN A 374 4.76 -29.57 4.84
N ALA A 375 3.79 -30.10 4.09
CA ALA A 375 2.85 -31.10 4.60
C ALA A 375 3.51 -32.40 5.12
N ALA A 376 4.72 -32.72 4.65
CA ALA A 376 5.51 -33.87 5.13
C ALA A 376 6.36 -33.56 6.38
N GLY A 377 6.33 -32.32 6.90
CA GLY A 377 7.07 -31.90 8.09
C GLY A 377 8.53 -31.47 7.83
N ALA A 378 8.98 -31.44 6.57
CA ALA A 378 10.31 -30.95 6.20
C ALA A 378 10.32 -29.42 6.06
N LEU A 379 11.42 -28.77 6.44
CA LEU A 379 11.61 -27.33 6.23
C LEU A 379 11.62 -27.02 4.73
N HIS A 380 10.82 -26.04 4.29
CA HIS A 380 10.78 -25.62 2.87
C HIS A 380 11.70 -24.43 2.56
N GLY A 381 12.25 -23.75 3.57
CA GLY A 381 13.22 -22.67 3.40
C GLY A 381 12.70 -21.43 2.66
N LYS A 382 11.37 -21.23 2.61
CA LYS A 382 10.77 -20.05 2.00
C LYS A 382 10.76 -18.90 3.00
N ASN A 383 11.00 -17.70 2.52
CA ASN A 383 11.01 -16.48 3.32
C ASN A 383 9.59 -15.92 3.48
N ALA A 384 9.44 -14.99 4.43
CA ALA A 384 8.30 -14.07 4.41
C ALA A 384 8.42 -13.19 3.16
N TYR A 385 7.31 -12.69 2.62
CA TYR A 385 7.37 -11.93 1.38
C TYR A 385 6.29 -10.86 1.28
N ILE A 386 6.51 -9.93 0.36
CA ILE A 386 5.48 -9.05 -0.20
C ILE A 386 5.45 -9.22 -1.71
N ASP A 387 4.24 -9.22 -2.23
CA ASP A 387 3.97 -9.24 -3.65
C ASP A 387 2.76 -8.35 -3.89
N PHE A 388 2.96 -7.23 -4.57
CA PHE A 388 1.89 -6.29 -4.85
C PHE A 388 0.91 -6.78 -5.93
N GLY A 389 1.13 -7.96 -6.49
CA GLY A 389 0.37 -8.46 -7.62
C GLY A 389 0.59 -7.56 -8.84
N ASN A 390 -0.48 -7.30 -9.59
CA ASN A 390 -0.47 -6.29 -10.65
C ASN A 390 -1.15 -5.01 -10.16
N ILE A 391 -0.45 -3.89 -10.28
CA ILE A 391 -0.99 -2.55 -10.05
C ILE A 391 -1.18 -1.87 -11.41
N TYR A 392 -2.44 -1.64 -11.78
CA TYR A 392 -2.80 -0.89 -12.97
C TYR A 392 -3.07 0.56 -12.60
N ILE A 393 -2.51 1.49 -13.38
CA ILE A 393 -2.76 2.92 -13.29
C ILE A 393 -3.27 3.39 -14.65
N ASN A 394 -4.46 3.99 -14.66
CA ASN A 394 -5.18 4.40 -15.87
C ASN A 394 -5.86 5.75 -15.67
N THR A 395 -6.39 6.30 -16.77
CA THR A 395 -7.44 7.31 -16.70
C THR A 395 -8.65 6.83 -17.46
N ILE A 396 -9.83 6.84 -16.82
CA ILE A 396 -11.05 6.25 -17.38
C ILE A 396 -12.19 7.27 -17.39
N THR A 397 -13.14 7.08 -18.30
CA THR A 397 -14.47 7.70 -18.25
C THR A 397 -15.49 6.60 -18.00
N ALA A 398 -16.10 6.56 -16.81
CA ALA A 398 -16.90 5.41 -16.41
C ALA A 398 -18.10 5.76 -15.53
N LYS A 399 -19.15 4.94 -15.62
CA LYS A 399 -20.30 4.98 -14.69
C LYS A 399 -20.17 3.98 -13.56
N SER A 400 -19.67 2.80 -13.87
CA SER A 400 -19.55 1.71 -12.92
C SER A 400 -18.57 0.66 -13.40
N LEU A 401 -17.99 -0.07 -12.46
CA LEU A 401 -17.17 -1.25 -12.68
C LEU A 401 -17.75 -2.42 -11.90
N ASP A 402 -17.59 -3.64 -12.42
CA ASP A 402 -17.84 -4.84 -11.63
C ASP A 402 -16.63 -5.17 -10.75
N PHE A 403 -16.90 -5.75 -9.59
CA PHE A 403 -15.89 -6.17 -8.63
C PHE A 403 -16.29 -7.52 -8.06
N ILE A 404 -15.36 -8.47 -8.01
CA ILE A 404 -15.66 -9.85 -7.62
C ILE A 404 -15.18 -10.10 -6.18
N ILE A 405 -16.04 -10.71 -5.39
CA ILE A 405 -15.77 -11.15 -4.02
C ILE A 405 -15.94 -12.66 -3.89
N ASN A 406 -15.41 -13.25 -2.82
CA ASN A 406 -15.64 -14.67 -2.53
C ASN A 406 -17.04 -14.93 -1.91
N GLU A 407 -17.42 -16.20 -1.84
CA GLU A 407 -18.73 -16.64 -1.33
C GLU A 407 -18.92 -16.34 0.18
N ASN A 408 -17.84 -16.36 0.97
CA ASN A 408 -17.91 -15.99 2.37
C ASN A 408 -18.33 -14.54 2.53
N MET A 409 -17.73 -13.64 1.75
CA MET A 409 -18.12 -12.24 1.72
C MET A 409 -19.51 -12.04 1.14
N GLN A 410 -19.90 -12.77 0.11
CA GLN A 410 -21.27 -12.72 -0.42
C GLN A 410 -22.29 -13.00 0.69
N LYS A 411 -22.07 -14.07 1.48
CA LYS A 411 -22.94 -14.46 2.60
C LYS A 411 -22.93 -13.41 3.72
N THR A 412 -21.76 -12.91 4.11
CA THR A 412 -21.60 -11.85 5.12
C THR A 412 -22.35 -10.57 4.72
N LEU A 413 -22.37 -10.23 3.43
CA LEU A 413 -23.08 -9.04 2.98
C LEU A 413 -24.59 -9.25 2.85
N GLY A 414 -25.03 -10.51 2.72
CA GLY A 414 -26.39 -10.86 2.30
C GLY A 414 -26.64 -10.54 0.82
N SER A 415 -25.60 -10.63 -0.02
CA SER A 415 -25.68 -10.34 -1.45
C SER A 415 -26.19 -11.55 -2.25
N SER A 416 -27.00 -11.33 -3.28
CA SER A 416 -27.45 -12.38 -4.20
C SER A 416 -26.38 -12.84 -5.20
N SER A 417 -25.28 -12.10 -5.33
CA SER A 417 -24.20 -12.38 -6.28
C SER A 417 -22.81 -12.14 -5.66
N THR A 418 -21.82 -12.91 -6.12
CA THR A 418 -20.38 -12.67 -5.86
C THR A 418 -19.82 -11.51 -6.70
N VAL A 419 -20.58 -10.98 -7.65
CA VAL A 419 -20.21 -9.80 -8.45
C VAL A 419 -20.95 -8.59 -7.90
N LEU A 420 -20.19 -7.64 -7.36
CA LEU A 420 -20.67 -6.37 -6.84
C LEU A 420 -20.48 -5.25 -7.85
N LYS A 421 -21.41 -4.30 -7.87
CA LYS A 421 -21.30 -3.10 -8.70
C LYS A 421 -20.66 -1.96 -7.91
N GLN A 422 -19.54 -1.47 -8.40
CA GLN A 422 -18.89 -0.23 -7.99
C GLN A 422 -19.46 0.90 -8.85
N THR A 423 -20.47 1.62 -8.35
CA THR A 423 -20.98 2.82 -9.01
C THR A 423 -19.96 3.94 -8.83
N LEU A 424 -19.42 4.49 -9.93
CA LEU A 424 -18.46 5.58 -9.93
C LEU A 424 -19.12 6.94 -10.20
N SER A 425 -20.13 6.96 -11.06
CA SER A 425 -20.87 8.18 -11.40
C SER A 425 -22.36 7.88 -11.60
N THR A 426 -23.20 8.85 -11.27
CA THR A 426 -24.65 8.80 -11.52
C THR A 426 -25.06 9.52 -12.82
N THR A 427 -24.09 10.13 -13.50
CA THR A 427 -24.34 10.88 -14.74
C THR A 427 -24.57 9.97 -15.95
N THR A 428 -25.36 10.45 -16.92
CA THR A 428 -25.70 9.67 -18.14
C THR A 428 -24.50 9.35 -19.02
N ASN A 429 -23.39 10.08 -18.93
CA ASN A 429 -22.19 9.84 -19.74
C ASN A 429 -21.02 9.27 -18.94
N GLY A 430 -21.17 9.10 -17.61
CA GLY A 430 -20.04 8.82 -16.72
C GLY A 430 -19.20 10.06 -16.46
N GLU A 431 -18.24 9.93 -15.55
CA GLU A 431 -17.28 10.97 -15.19
C GLU A 431 -15.85 10.49 -15.42
N ASP A 432 -14.93 11.44 -15.45
CA ASP A 432 -13.51 11.23 -15.69
C ASP A 432 -12.78 11.00 -14.35
N PHE A 433 -11.94 9.95 -14.30
CA PHE A 433 -11.22 9.55 -13.09
C PHE A 433 -9.76 9.17 -13.40
N ALA A 434 -8.87 9.48 -12.47
CA ALA A 434 -7.63 8.72 -12.29
C ALA A 434 -8.00 7.39 -11.63
N TYR A 435 -7.61 6.27 -12.21
CA TYR A 435 -8.02 4.95 -11.77
C TYR A 435 -6.82 4.08 -11.43
N ILE A 436 -6.89 3.42 -10.28
CA ILE A 436 -5.88 2.48 -9.80
C ILE A 436 -6.59 1.15 -9.49
N ALA A 437 -6.07 0.06 -10.02
CA ALA A 437 -6.54 -1.29 -9.72
C ALA A 437 -5.39 -2.16 -9.21
N VAL A 438 -5.63 -2.89 -8.13
CA VAL A 438 -4.71 -3.90 -7.58
C VAL A 438 -5.34 -5.27 -7.75
N ARG A 439 -4.58 -6.24 -8.28
CA ARG A 439 -5.01 -7.63 -8.45
C ARG A 439 -4.05 -8.59 -7.77
N GLY A 440 -4.54 -9.31 -6.76
CA GLY A 440 -3.81 -10.39 -6.08
C GLY A 440 -2.60 -9.93 -5.28
N MET A 441 -2.71 -8.83 -4.53
CA MET A 441 -1.66 -8.43 -3.60
C MET A 441 -1.61 -9.39 -2.40
N ASP A 442 -0.40 -9.88 -2.10
CA ASP A 442 -0.09 -10.73 -0.96
C ASP A 442 1.00 -10.07 -0.11
N PHE A 443 0.79 -10.04 1.20
CA PHE A 443 1.83 -9.73 2.18
C PHE A 443 1.81 -10.85 3.20
N GLN A 444 2.76 -11.78 3.14
CA GLN A 444 2.79 -12.95 4.03
C GLN A 444 4.00 -12.84 4.95
N SER A 445 3.83 -12.09 6.04
CA SER A 445 4.87 -11.87 7.02
C SER A 445 4.34 -11.84 8.44
N ILE A 446 5.03 -12.57 9.31
CA ILE A 446 4.82 -12.63 10.75
C ILE A 446 6.14 -12.30 11.44
N ALA A 447 6.14 -11.28 12.28
CA ALA A 447 7.30 -10.94 13.09
C ALA A 447 7.27 -11.71 14.41
N ALA A 448 8.38 -12.38 14.74
CA ALA A 448 8.54 -13.10 16.00
C ALA A 448 9.33 -12.31 17.06
N LYS A 449 9.86 -11.13 16.70
CA LYS A 449 10.65 -10.28 17.58
C LYS A 449 10.32 -8.81 17.34
N ALA A 450 10.21 -8.05 18.43
CA ALA A 450 9.90 -6.63 18.40
C ALA A 450 10.68 -5.87 19.49
N ARG A 451 11.01 -4.61 19.19
CA ARG A 451 11.61 -3.68 20.17
C ARG A 451 11.11 -2.26 19.94
N PHE A 452 10.99 -1.49 21.00
CA PHE A 452 10.76 -0.05 20.89
C PHE A 452 12.04 0.65 20.44
N ILE A 453 11.88 1.67 19.61
CA ILE A 453 12.94 2.52 19.11
C ILE A 453 12.53 3.98 19.25
N SER A 454 13.50 4.84 19.49
CA SER A 454 13.32 6.29 19.53
C SER A 454 13.80 6.93 18.22
N ASP A 455 13.20 8.06 17.85
CA ASP A 455 13.76 8.91 16.80
C ASP A 455 15.14 9.48 17.20
N ASN A 456 15.86 10.07 16.24
CA ASN A 456 17.24 10.51 16.45
C ASN A 456 17.37 11.77 17.34
N SER A 457 16.26 12.46 17.66
CA SER A 457 16.22 13.58 18.60
C SER A 457 16.18 13.15 20.07
N LEU A 458 16.07 11.86 20.34
CA LEU A 458 16.10 11.25 21.66
C LEU A 458 17.32 10.33 21.84
N ALA A 459 17.67 10.03 23.08
CA ALA A 459 18.66 9.00 23.37
C ALA A 459 18.20 7.64 22.79
N GLU A 460 19.16 6.83 22.33
CA GLU A 460 18.83 5.50 21.79
C GLU A 460 18.26 4.60 22.89
N ILE A 461 17.14 3.95 22.59
CA ILE A 461 16.60 2.88 23.43
C ILE A 461 17.43 1.63 23.17
N GLY A 462 18.35 1.33 24.09
CA GLY A 462 19.20 0.14 24.04
C GLY A 462 18.43 -1.17 24.33
N GLY A 463 19.07 -2.30 24.02
CA GLY A 463 18.57 -3.64 24.32
C GLY A 463 18.13 -4.44 23.09
N ASP A 464 18.17 -5.76 23.20
CA ASP A 464 17.88 -6.66 22.08
C ASP A 464 16.38 -6.73 21.72
N GLY A 465 15.47 -6.21 22.55
CA GLY A 465 14.02 -6.36 22.36
C GLY A 465 13.45 -7.65 22.96
N GLY A 466 12.12 -7.77 22.90
CA GLY A 466 11.38 -8.91 23.44
C GLY A 466 11.16 -10.02 22.41
N SER A 467 10.89 -11.24 22.90
CA SER A 467 10.51 -12.39 22.06
C SER A 467 9.01 -12.41 21.78
N TRP A 468 8.47 -11.27 21.35
CA TRP A 468 7.08 -11.10 20.93
C TRP A 468 7.05 -10.39 19.59
N GLY A 469 5.93 -10.46 18.89
CA GLY A 469 5.73 -9.69 17.68
C GLY A 469 4.29 -9.71 17.22
N ILE A 470 4.09 -9.33 15.96
CA ILE A 470 2.78 -9.24 15.33
C ILE A 470 2.82 -9.88 13.95
N GLY A 471 1.75 -10.58 13.59
CA GLY A 471 1.46 -11.00 12.23
C GLY A 471 0.28 -10.22 11.69
N ILE A 472 0.47 -9.52 10.58
CA ILE A 472 -0.61 -8.90 9.81
C ILE A 472 -0.50 -9.39 8.36
N PRO A 473 -0.54 -10.72 8.10
CA PRO A 473 -0.52 -11.18 6.74
C PRO A 473 -1.82 -10.75 6.03
N ILE A 474 -1.70 -10.41 4.76
CA ILE A 474 -2.79 -10.04 3.85
C ILE A 474 -2.72 -11.01 2.67
N TYR A 475 -3.84 -11.64 2.38
CA TYR A 475 -3.96 -12.63 1.31
C TYR A 475 -4.97 -12.18 0.27
N ASN A 476 -4.53 -12.21 -0.98
CA ASN A 476 -5.29 -11.96 -2.20
C ASN A 476 -6.11 -10.65 -2.13
N LEU A 477 -5.43 -9.55 -1.80
CA LEU A 477 -6.04 -8.23 -1.81
C LEU A 477 -6.31 -7.78 -3.25
N ASN A 478 -7.57 -7.49 -3.51
CA ASN A 478 -8.02 -6.88 -4.75
C ASN A 478 -8.60 -5.51 -4.43
N ALA A 479 -8.29 -4.49 -5.23
CA ALA A 479 -8.77 -3.14 -5.00
C ALA A 479 -9.01 -2.36 -6.29
N ASN A 480 -9.97 -1.45 -6.24
CA ASN A 480 -10.27 -0.46 -7.26
C ASN A 480 -10.39 0.91 -6.57
N VAL A 481 -9.65 1.89 -7.05
CA VAL A 481 -9.67 3.27 -6.55
C VAL A 481 -9.86 4.21 -7.74
N ALA A 482 -10.92 5.01 -7.71
CA ALA A 482 -11.16 6.08 -8.69
C ALA A 482 -11.11 7.44 -7.98
N LEU A 483 -10.34 8.38 -8.53
CA LEU A 483 -10.12 9.71 -7.97
C LEU A 483 -10.45 10.79 -9.00
N SER A 484 -11.14 11.84 -8.57
CA SER A 484 -11.40 13.02 -9.41
C SER A 484 -11.39 14.31 -8.59
N GLY A 485 -11.13 15.43 -9.25
CA GLY A 485 -11.13 16.74 -8.61
C GLY A 485 -12.55 17.25 -8.39
N THR A 486 -12.85 17.80 -7.21
CA THR A 486 -14.17 18.36 -6.88
C THR A 486 -14.10 19.54 -5.91
N THR A 487 -15.25 20.15 -5.64
CA THR A 487 -15.43 21.12 -4.56
C THR A 487 -16.59 20.71 -3.66
N TYR A 488 -16.62 21.23 -2.43
CA TYR A 488 -17.71 20.95 -1.49
C TYR A 488 -18.00 22.13 -0.57
N GLY A 489 -19.21 22.11 0.01
CA GLY A 489 -19.70 23.15 0.93
C GLY A 489 -20.07 24.45 0.22
N THR A 490 -20.58 25.42 0.98
CA THR A 490 -21.00 26.74 0.48
C THR A 490 -19.84 27.58 -0.06
N ASP A 491 -18.63 27.34 0.47
CA ASP A 491 -17.43 28.11 0.13
C ASP A 491 -16.63 27.50 -1.03
N ASN A 492 -17.15 26.44 -1.68
CA ASN A 492 -16.48 25.70 -2.76
C ASN A 492 -15.05 25.27 -2.40
N LYS A 493 -14.86 24.72 -1.20
CA LYS A 493 -13.54 24.22 -0.76
C LYS A 493 -13.07 23.09 -1.67
N GLN A 494 -11.80 23.09 -2.05
CA GLN A 494 -11.20 22.05 -2.88
C GLN A 494 -11.21 20.70 -2.15
N ALA A 495 -11.50 19.64 -2.90
CA ALA A 495 -11.47 18.26 -2.41
C ALA A 495 -11.14 17.28 -3.54
N ILE A 496 -10.76 16.07 -3.16
CA ILE A 496 -10.67 14.92 -4.06
C ILE A 496 -11.91 14.06 -3.82
N ALA A 497 -12.73 13.87 -4.85
CA ALA A 497 -13.74 12.83 -4.83
C ALA A 497 -13.05 11.46 -4.97
N TYR A 498 -13.43 10.51 -4.13
CA TYR A 498 -12.89 9.16 -4.14
C TYR A 498 -14.00 8.13 -4.26
N ASN A 499 -13.69 7.01 -4.90
CA ASN A 499 -14.49 5.80 -4.88
C ASN A 499 -13.57 4.59 -4.74
N ILE A 500 -13.76 3.83 -3.67
CA ILE A 500 -12.91 2.69 -3.33
C ILE A 500 -13.78 1.46 -3.17
N MET A 501 -13.33 0.36 -3.75
CA MET A 501 -13.79 -0.98 -3.41
C MET A 501 -12.57 -1.88 -3.25
N ALA A 502 -12.43 -2.54 -2.11
CA ALA A 502 -11.31 -3.44 -1.85
C ALA A 502 -11.74 -4.63 -0.99
N SER A 503 -11.18 -5.80 -1.27
CA SER A 503 -11.45 -7.03 -0.54
C SER A 503 -10.20 -7.84 -0.30
N THR A 504 -10.21 -8.63 0.77
CA THR A 504 -9.20 -9.64 1.10
C THR A 504 -9.86 -10.99 1.30
N GLU A 505 -9.07 -12.05 1.19
CA GLU A 505 -9.53 -13.41 1.44
C GLU A 505 -8.95 -13.96 2.74
N GLY A 506 -9.77 -14.71 3.48
CA GLY A 506 -9.39 -15.22 4.78
C GLY A 506 -8.27 -16.25 4.71
N TYR A 507 -8.41 -17.27 3.88
CA TYR A 507 -7.47 -18.38 3.81
C TYR A 507 -7.46 -19.01 2.42
N GLY A 508 -6.29 -19.46 1.97
CA GLY A 508 -6.13 -20.18 0.72
C GLY A 508 -4.73 -20.76 0.54
N ILE A 509 -4.49 -21.30 -0.65
CA ILE A 509 -3.15 -21.70 -1.09
C ILE A 509 -2.65 -20.63 -2.06
N ASP A 510 -1.50 -20.06 -1.74
CA ASP A 510 -0.88 -19.06 -2.61
C ASP A 510 -0.39 -19.71 -3.92
N LYS A 511 -0.76 -19.09 -5.05
CA LYS A 511 -0.42 -19.55 -6.39
C LYS A 511 1.08 -19.49 -6.66
N LYS A 512 1.80 -18.55 -6.03
CA LYS A 512 3.23 -18.30 -6.29
C LYS A 512 4.13 -19.25 -5.51
N THR A 513 3.83 -19.46 -4.24
CA THR A 513 4.63 -20.27 -3.32
C THR A 513 4.13 -21.70 -3.18
N GLY A 514 2.86 -21.96 -3.49
CA GLY A 514 2.20 -23.24 -3.23
C GLY A 514 1.95 -23.51 -1.74
N LEU A 515 2.03 -22.47 -0.89
CA LEU A 515 1.91 -22.59 0.57
C LEU A 515 0.58 -21.99 1.08
N PRO A 516 0.07 -22.48 2.22
CA PRO A 516 -1.03 -21.86 2.94
C PRO A 516 -0.75 -20.39 3.26
N SER A 517 -1.72 -19.55 2.93
CA SER A 517 -1.69 -18.11 3.13
C SER A 517 -3.01 -17.62 3.73
N THR A 518 -2.96 -16.50 4.43
CA THR A 518 -4.12 -15.98 5.17
C THR A 518 -4.12 -14.46 5.26
N THR A 519 -5.31 -13.88 5.40
CA THR A 519 -5.46 -12.54 5.98
C THR A 519 -5.71 -12.69 7.48
N SER A 520 -4.86 -12.12 8.33
CA SER A 520 -4.95 -12.27 9.79
C SER A 520 -4.40 -11.04 10.52
N ILE A 521 -4.78 -10.87 11.79
CA ILE A 521 -4.21 -9.94 12.76
C ILE A 521 -3.97 -10.72 14.06
N ILE A 522 -2.71 -11.08 14.30
CA ILE A 522 -2.34 -11.98 15.40
C ILE A 522 -1.14 -11.44 16.18
N LEU A 523 -1.21 -11.56 17.51
CA LEU A 523 -0.07 -11.37 18.40
C LEU A 523 0.71 -12.67 18.48
N ILE A 524 2.04 -12.57 18.53
CA ILE A 524 2.94 -13.72 18.50
C ILE A 524 3.81 -13.74 19.75
N ASP A 525 3.90 -14.90 20.39
CA ASP A 525 4.98 -15.24 21.33
C ASP A 525 6.06 -16.03 20.58
N GLY A 526 7.18 -15.36 20.30
CA GLY A 526 8.31 -15.89 19.55
C GLY A 526 9.38 -16.55 20.44
N LYS A 527 9.11 -16.81 21.71
CA LYS A 527 10.07 -17.45 22.61
C LYS A 527 10.41 -18.88 22.17
N ASN A 528 11.66 -19.29 22.38
CA ASN A 528 12.08 -20.68 22.18
C ASN A 528 11.41 -21.59 23.21
N GLY A 529 10.92 -22.72 22.74
CA GLY A 529 10.29 -23.76 23.56
C GLY A 529 11.26 -24.81 24.06
N ASP A 530 10.70 -25.85 24.67
CA ASP A 530 11.42 -26.98 25.27
C ASP A 530 12.16 -27.86 24.24
N HIS A 531 11.92 -27.64 22.95
CA HIS A 531 12.53 -28.37 21.84
C HIS A 531 13.57 -27.55 21.06
N GLY A 532 14.03 -26.41 21.59
CA GLY A 532 15.06 -25.57 20.96
C GLY A 532 14.61 -24.83 19.69
N GLU A 533 13.32 -24.90 19.34
CA GLU A 533 12.67 -24.15 18.27
C GLU A 533 11.67 -23.14 18.88
N ALA A 534 11.36 -22.05 18.17
CA ALA A 534 10.34 -21.10 18.60
C ALA A 534 8.98 -21.78 18.77
N VAL A 535 8.28 -21.49 19.88
CA VAL A 535 6.95 -22.07 20.17
C VAL A 535 5.88 -21.50 19.23
N ASN A 536 5.98 -20.19 18.97
CA ASN A 536 5.07 -19.41 18.13
C ASN A 536 3.61 -19.59 18.54
N TYR A 537 3.32 -19.38 19.82
CA TYR A 537 1.94 -19.19 20.23
C TYR A 537 1.40 -17.93 19.57
N TYR A 538 0.13 -17.96 19.22
CA TYR A 538 -0.55 -16.80 18.70
C TYR A 538 -1.93 -16.64 19.33
N ALA A 539 -2.38 -15.40 19.38
CA ALA A 539 -3.75 -15.03 19.73
C ALA A 539 -4.21 -13.89 18.83
N GLY A 540 -5.43 -13.97 18.32
CA GLY A 540 -6.00 -12.88 17.53
C GLY A 540 -7.05 -13.33 16.53
N PHE A 541 -7.25 -12.50 15.51
CA PHE A 541 -8.17 -12.78 14.41
C PHE A 541 -7.41 -13.44 13.28
N ARG A 542 -7.89 -14.59 12.82
CA ARG A 542 -7.39 -15.23 11.61
C ARG A 542 -8.49 -15.40 10.59
N ASN A 543 -8.08 -15.75 9.38
CA ASN A 543 -8.98 -16.06 8.28
C ASN A 543 -9.99 -14.94 8.01
N ILE A 544 -9.49 -13.70 7.92
CA ILE A 544 -10.29 -12.50 7.74
C ILE A 544 -10.68 -12.33 6.27
N ASP A 545 -11.90 -12.70 5.95
CA ASP A 545 -12.57 -12.25 4.73
C ASP A 545 -13.09 -10.82 4.99
N ALA A 546 -12.70 -9.85 4.17
CA ALA A 546 -13.12 -8.46 4.34
C ALA A 546 -13.48 -7.78 3.02
N LEU A 547 -14.39 -6.82 3.08
CA LEU A 547 -14.72 -5.88 2.01
C LEU A 547 -14.90 -4.49 2.61
N ILE A 548 -14.30 -3.50 1.95
CA ILE A 548 -14.67 -2.09 2.08
C ILE A 548 -15.18 -1.57 0.74
N LYS A 549 -16.31 -0.87 0.76
CA LYS A 549 -16.83 -0.07 -0.33
C LYS A 549 -17.12 1.32 0.22
N SER A 550 -16.50 2.35 -0.34
CA SER A 550 -16.76 3.72 0.08
C SER A 550 -16.67 4.69 -1.09
N GLU A 551 -17.55 5.68 -1.09
CA GLU A 551 -17.45 6.83 -1.99
C GLU A 551 -17.71 8.12 -1.22
N GLY A 552 -17.07 9.19 -1.64
CA GLY A 552 -17.22 10.50 -1.01
C GLY A 552 -16.07 11.44 -1.34
N ILE A 553 -15.62 12.23 -0.37
CA ILE A 553 -14.57 13.24 -0.56
C ILE A 553 -13.46 13.18 0.50
N ILE A 554 -12.26 13.57 0.10
CA ILE A 554 -11.12 13.86 0.98
C ILE A 554 -10.79 15.34 0.81
N SER A 555 -10.63 16.06 1.93
CA SER A 555 -10.15 17.44 1.95
C SER A 555 -9.20 17.69 3.11
N TYR A 556 -8.45 18.77 3.02
CA TYR A 556 -7.49 19.18 4.05
C TYR A 556 -8.03 20.40 4.79
N LYS A 557 -8.17 20.28 6.12
CA LYS A 557 -8.64 21.32 7.05
C LYS A 557 -7.51 21.72 8.00
N ASP A 558 -7.56 22.89 8.62
CA ASP A 558 -6.48 23.35 9.50
C ASP A 558 -6.22 22.40 10.70
N GLU A 559 -7.27 21.71 11.14
CA GLU A 559 -7.22 20.69 12.19
C GLU A 559 -6.59 19.36 11.71
N GLY A 560 -6.69 19.01 10.43
CA GLY A 560 -6.20 17.75 9.88
C GLY A 560 -6.89 17.29 8.59
N ILE A 561 -6.84 15.99 8.34
CA ILE A 561 -7.37 15.38 7.11
C ILE A 561 -8.83 15.02 7.32
N TYR A 562 -9.72 15.59 6.53
CA TYR A 562 -11.15 15.33 6.59
C TYR A 562 -11.58 14.41 5.47
N ILE A 563 -12.33 13.36 5.83
CA ILE A 563 -12.88 12.37 4.92
C ILE A 563 -14.38 12.34 5.18
N ARG A 564 -15.19 12.53 4.14
CA ARG A 564 -16.63 12.29 4.20
C ARG A 564 -16.94 11.13 3.28
N ALA A 565 -17.51 10.07 3.84
CA ALA A 565 -18.03 8.95 3.07
C ALA A 565 -19.54 9.17 2.89
N ASP A 566 -19.95 9.54 1.68
CA ASP A 566 -21.36 9.70 1.31
C ASP A 566 -22.06 8.33 1.25
N LYS A 567 -21.31 7.27 0.94
CA LYS A 567 -21.67 5.88 1.22
C LYS A 567 -20.46 5.14 1.78
N LEU A 568 -20.72 4.29 2.78
CA LEU A 568 -19.74 3.40 3.39
C LEU A 568 -20.39 2.06 3.70
N LEU A 569 -19.81 1.00 3.16
CA LEU A 569 -20.13 -0.39 3.46
C LEU A 569 -18.82 -1.09 3.85
N ILE A 570 -18.77 -1.59 5.08
CA ILE A 570 -17.68 -2.44 5.58
C ILE A 570 -18.30 -3.77 5.99
N GLY A 571 -17.78 -4.86 5.46
CA GLY A 571 -18.14 -6.20 5.89
C GLY A 571 -16.89 -7.01 6.20
N ALA A 572 -16.92 -7.80 7.27
CA ALA A 572 -15.86 -8.78 7.52
C ALA A 572 -16.39 -10.01 8.25
N LYS A 573 -15.73 -11.15 8.02
CA LYS A 573 -15.87 -12.39 8.78
C LYS A 573 -14.49 -12.88 9.17
N ALA A 574 -14.30 -13.24 10.43
CA ALA A 574 -13.04 -13.71 10.98
C ALA A 574 -13.25 -14.80 12.04
N GLU A 575 -12.18 -15.51 12.37
CA GLU A 575 -12.11 -16.46 13.48
C GLU A 575 -11.26 -15.85 14.60
N LEU A 576 -11.80 -15.77 15.81
CA LEU A 576 -11.00 -15.50 17.00
C LEU A 576 -10.38 -16.82 17.46
N ALA A 577 -9.05 -16.90 17.44
CA ALA A 577 -8.32 -18.13 17.70
C ALA A 577 -7.11 -17.91 18.63
N ILE A 578 -6.77 -18.95 19.38
CA ILE A 578 -5.57 -19.02 20.21
C ILE A 578 -4.94 -20.39 20.04
N GLY A 579 -3.69 -20.44 19.58
CA GLY A 579 -3.03 -21.70 19.26
C GLY A 579 -1.55 -21.54 18.97
N GLN A 580 -0.98 -22.50 18.25
CA GLN A 580 0.40 -22.44 17.74
C GLN A 580 0.40 -22.30 16.22
N LEU A 581 1.37 -21.55 15.66
CA LEU A 581 1.45 -21.37 14.21
C LEU A 581 1.72 -22.70 13.47
N PRO A 582 1.14 -22.90 12.28
CA PRO A 582 1.37 -24.07 11.43
C PRO A 582 2.86 -24.42 11.27
N GLY A 583 3.19 -25.71 11.36
CA GLY A 583 4.56 -26.21 11.24
C GLY A 583 5.47 -25.96 12.45
N SER A 584 4.99 -25.31 13.51
CA SER A 584 5.72 -25.23 14.78
C SER A 584 5.66 -26.56 15.53
N LYS A 585 6.62 -26.83 16.42
CA LYS A 585 6.58 -28.00 17.31
C LYS A 585 5.64 -27.74 18.48
N TYR A 586 4.83 -28.72 18.85
CA TYR A 586 4.05 -28.65 20.07
C TYR A 586 4.97 -28.53 21.28
N ASN A 587 4.77 -27.50 22.10
CA ASN A 587 5.67 -27.20 23.22
C ASN A 587 5.28 -27.96 24.48
N CYS A 588 5.78 -29.18 24.61
CA CYS A 588 5.61 -29.98 25.82
C CYS A 588 6.79 -30.95 26.00
N THR A 589 6.97 -31.44 27.23
CA THR A 589 8.06 -32.36 27.60
C THR A 589 7.58 -33.76 27.95
N ASN A 590 6.26 -33.96 28.07
CA ASN A 590 5.68 -35.23 28.49
C ASN A 590 5.42 -36.15 27.28
N ALA A 591 6.30 -37.12 27.08
CA ALA A 591 6.23 -38.12 26.00
C ALA A 591 4.95 -38.98 26.01
N SER A 592 4.19 -39.02 27.12
CA SER A 592 2.89 -39.73 27.16
C SER A 592 1.76 -39.01 26.43
N VAL A 593 1.94 -37.74 26.07
CA VAL A 593 1.00 -36.99 25.23
C VAL A 593 1.34 -37.23 23.76
N THR A 594 0.45 -37.86 23.00
CA THR A 594 0.69 -38.30 21.60
C THR A 594 1.15 -37.19 20.66
N LYS A 595 0.70 -35.95 20.88
CA LYS A 595 1.10 -34.79 20.05
C LYS A 595 2.45 -34.19 20.46
N CYS A 596 3.07 -34.66 21.55
CA CYS A 596 4.23 -34.01 22.12
C CYS A 596 5.48 -34.15 21.24
N GLY A 597 6.18 -33.03 20.99
CA GLY A 597 7.30 -32.99 20.05
C GLY A 597 6.95 -33.17 18.57
N SER A 598 5.67 -33.43 18.25
CA SER A 598 5.17 -33.46 16.87
C SER A 598 4.92 -32.05 16.33
N TYR A 599 4.60 -31.94 15.04
CA TYR A 599 4.36 -30.65 14.38
C TYR A 599 2.88 -30.31 14.32
N VAL A 600 2.57 -29.03 14.55
CA VAL A 600 1.25 -28.46 14.25
C VAL A 600 0.96 -28.67 12.76
N PRO A 601 -0.23 -29.16 12.38
CA PRO A 601 -0.56 -29.43 10.98
C PRO A 601 -0.27 -28.23 10.06
N HIS A 602 0.26 -28.51 8.87
CA HIS A 602 0.59 -27.49 7.88
C HIS A 602 -0.63 -26.65 7.45
N ASP A 603 -1.80 -27.28 7.45
CA ASP A 603 -3.11 -26.74 7.10
C ASP A 603 -3.93 -26.33 8.34
N ASN A 604 -3.32 -26.11 9.51
CA ASN A 604 -4.06 -25.88 10.76
C ASN A 604 -5.07 -24.71 10.68
N PHE A 605 -4.78 -23.69 9.88
CA PHE A 605 -5.72 -22.56 9.67
C PHE A 605 -6.94 -22.92 8.81
N SER A 606 -6.96 -24.08 8.15
CA SER A 606 -8.17 -24.62 7.51
C SER A 606 -9.09 -25.37 8.50
N LYS A 607 -8.58 -25.67 9.70
CA LYS A 607 -9.23 -26.45 10.76
C LYS A 607 -9.77 -25.53 11.85
N ARG A 608 -10.54 -26.09 12.78
CA ARG A 608 -11.18 -25.33 13.86
C ARG A 608 -10.67 -25.68 15.26
N ASP A 609 -9.64 -26.51 15.36
CA ASP A 609 -9.13 -27.07 16.63
C ASP A 609 -8.68 -26.01 17.65
N ASP A 610 -8.37 -24.80 17.19
CA ASP A 610 -7.87 -23.66 17.97
C ASP A 610 -8.77 -22.41 17.86
N VAL A 611 -9.97 -22.53 17.28
CA VAL A 611 -10.95 -21.45 17.14
C VAL A 611 -11.81 -21.38 18.39
N LEU A 612 -11.89 -20.19 19.00
CA LEU A 612 -12.77 -19.91 20.12
C LEU A 612 -14.19 -19.55 19.67
N THR A 613 -14.28 -18.71 18.64
CA THR A 613 -15.55 -18.23 18.08
C THR A 613 -15.33 -17.56 16.72
N ASN A 614 -16.40 -17.36 15.96
CA ASN A 614 -16.41 -16.56 14.73
C ASN A 614 -17.01 -15.20 15.01
N ILE A 615 -16.47 -14.18 14.37
CA ILE A 615 -17.03 -12.84 14.35
C ILE A 615 -17.41 -12.51 12.92
N ALA A 616 -18.61 -11.97 12.72
CA ALA A 616 -19.04 -11.43 11.44
C ALA A 616 -19.77 -10.12 11.64
N PHE A 617 -19.53 -9.14 10.78
CA PHE A 617 -20.25 -7.87 10.83
C PHE A 617 -20.45 -7.26 9.45
N LYS A 618 -21.48 -6.42 9.36
CA LYS A 618 -21.76 -5.52 8.25
C LYS A 618 -22.14 -4.16 8.80
N LEU A 619 -21.39 -3.13 8.41
CA LEU A 619 -21.69 -1.73 8.70
C LEU A 619 -22.02 -1.05 7.37
N ASP A 620 -23.28 -0.65 7.20
CA ASP A 620 -23.81 -0.01 5.99
C ASP A 620 -24.41 1.35 6.38
N GLY A 621 -23.93 2.43 5.76
CA GLY A 621 -24.28 3.77 6.15
C GLY A 621 -23.47 4.85 5.45
N ASN A 622 -23.31 5.99 6.13
CA ASN A 622 -22.48 7.11 5.72
C ASN A 622 -21.87 7.79 6.95
N GLY A 623 -20.89 8.66 6.75
CA GLY A 623 -20.22 9.29 7.88
C GLY A 623 -19.06 10.19 7.51
N GLU A 624 -18.45 10.72 8.55
CA GLU A 624 -17.29 11.61 8.44
C GLU A 624 -16.20 11.14 9.38
N LEU A 625 -14.95 11.38 8.99
CA LEU A 625 -13.76 11.12 9.77
C LEU A 625 -12.83 12.32 9.63
N LEU A 626 -12.42 12.88 10.77
CA LEU A 626 -11.32 13.81 10.86
C LEU A 626 -10.13 13.08 11.50
N ILE A 627 -9.06 12.90 10.72
CA ILE A 627 -7.77 12.47 11.22
C ILE A 627 -7.06 13.72 11.72
N ILE A 628 -6.79 13.76 13.03
CA ILE A 628 -6.17 14.87 13.73
C ILE A 628 -4.73 14.47 14.06
N PRO A 629 -3.74 15.02 13.32
CA PRO A 629 -2.33 14.79 13.59
C PRO A 629 -1.92 15.38 14.95
N GLY A 630 -0.97 14.74 15.63
CA GLY A 630 -0.34 15.27 16.84
C GLY A 630 0.70 16.34 16.51
N VAL A 631 1.38 16.87 17.53
CA VAL A 631 2.49 17.82 17.35
C VAL A 631 3.71 17.34 18.14
N ASP A 632 4.86 17.93 17.89
CA ASP A 632 6.07 17.61 18.65
C ASP A 632 5.85 17.91 20.15
N PRO A 633 6.34 17.04 21.05
CA PRO A 633 6.26 17.25 22.48
C PRO A 633 7.17 18.38 22.93
N THR A 634 6.71 19.15 23.90
CA THR A 634 7.50 20.18 24.60
C THR A 634 7.68 19.81 26.06
N SER A 635 8.57 20.50 26.78
CA SER A 635 8.73 20.30 28.24
C SER A 635 7.42 20.51 29.01
N ASP A 636 6.60 21.45 28.55
CA ASP A 636 5.34 21.85 29.19
C ASP A 636 4.17 20.98 28.73
N SER A 637 4.32 20.25 27.62
CA SER A 637 3.29 19.40 27.03
C SER A 637 3.95 18.15 26.38
N PRO A 638 4.40 17.18 27.20
CA PRO A 638 5.10 15.99 26.71
C PRO A 638 4.18 14.98 25.99
N ASP A 639 2.87 15.19 26.08
CA ASP A 639 1.84 14.23 25.67
C ASP A 639 1.08 14.67 24.40
N THR A 640 1.74 15.42 23.52
CA THR A 640 1.13 16.01 22.31
C THR A 640 1.39 15.22 21.03
N ASN A 641 2.33 14.28 21.05
CA ASN A 641 2.58 13.39 19.92
C ASN A 641 1.64 12.17 20.00
N PHE A 642 0.53 12.26 19.28
CA PHE A 642 -0.49 11.23 19.17
C PHE A 642 -1.09 11.23 17.77
N LEU A 643 -1.84 10.19 17.44
CA LEU A 643 -2.72 10.18 16.28
C LEU A 643 -4.15 10.08 16.78
N SER A 644 -4.98 11.08 16.49
CA SER A 644 -6.38 11.11 16.93
C SER A 644 -7.33 11.05 15.75
N PHE A 645 -8.50 10.47 16.00
CA PHE A 645 -9.59 10.32 15.06
C PHE A 645 -10.86 10.88 15.71
N ASP A 646 -11.58 11.75 15.01
CA ASP A 646 -12.92 12.17 15.39
C ASP A 646 -13.87 11.83 14.25
N ALA A 647 -14.74 10.86 14.47
CA ALA A 647 -15.60 10.30 13.46
C ALA A 647 -17.07 10.32 13.89
N ASN A 648 -17.95 10.43 12.90
CA ASN A 648 -19.35 10.12 13.08
C ASN A 648 -19.80 9.14 11.99
N PHE A 649 -20.68 8.23 12.35
CA PHE A 649 -21.23 7.24 11.45
C PHE A 649 -22.73 7.14 11.66
N LYS A 650 -23.48 7.28 10.58
CA LYS A 650 -24.92 7.09 10.52
C LYS A 650 -25.21 5.81 9.77
N PHE A 651 -25.88 4.88 10.45
CA PHE A 651 -26.39 3.67 9.82
C PHE A 651 -27.45 4.01 8.78
N ARG A 652 -27.43 3.28 7.66
CA ARG A 652 -28.48 3.35 6.65
C ARG A 652 -29.80 2.87 7.27
N PRO A 653 -30.89 3.66 7.20
CA PRO A 653 -32.19 3.20 7.62
C PRO A 653 -32.69 2.03 6.76
N LEU A 654 -33.43 1.12 7.36
CA LEU A 654 -34.08 0.03 6.65
C LEU A 654 -35.40 0.49 6.04
N THR A 655 -35.68 0.06 4.81
CA THR A 655 -36.99 0.25 4.17
C THR A 655 -38.06 -0.62 4.85
N ALA A 656 -39.34 -0.37 4.55
CA ALA A 656 -40.44 -1.16 5.10
C ALA A 656 -40.36 -2.63 4.65
N GLU A 657 -39.99 -2.86 3.39
CA GLU A 657 -39.78 -4.17 2.79
C GLU A 657 -38.59 -4.90 3.44
N GLU A 658 -37.47 -4.21 3.64
CA GLU A 658 -36.30 -4.77 4.33
C GLU A 658 -36.59 -5.10 5.79
N THR A 659 -37.40 -4.28 6.47
CA THR A 659 -37.83 -4.53 7.85
C THR A 659 -38.74 -5.75 7.93
N ALA A 660 -39.63 -5.93 6.95
CA ALA A 660 -40.52 -7.08 6.86
C ALA A 660 -39.79 -8.39 6.53
N ASN A 661 -38.66 -8.32 5.80
CA ASN A 661 -37.84 -9.48 5.50
C ASN A 661 -37.04 -9.94 6.73
N LYS A 662 -37.41 -11.08 7.30
CA LYS A 662 -36.74 -11.66 8.48
C LYS A 662 -35.28 -12.05 8.23
N ASP A 663 -34.91 -12.31 6.98
CA ASP A 663 -33.55 -12.69 6.60
C ASP A 663 -32.65 -11.46 6.40
N ASN A 664 -33.23 -10.26 6.33
CA ASN A 664 -32.45 -9.03 6.26
C ASN A 664 -32.00 -8.59 7.66
N LEU A 665 -30.69 -8.72 7.90
CA LEU A 665 -30.03 -8.33 9.14
C LEU A 665 -29.68 -6.83 9.20
N GLY A 666 -29.87 -6.06 8.13
CA GLY A 666 -29.40 -4.68 8.05
C GLY A 666 -27.91 -4.57 8.36
N SER A 667 -27.50 -3.48 9.01
CA SER A 667 -26.19 -3.45 9.68
C SER A 667 -26.22 -4.35 10.91
N TYR A 668 -25.20 -5.18 11.08
CA TYR A 668 -25.16 -6.17 12.16
C TYR A 668 -23.74 -6.46 12.68
N PHE A 669 -23.68 -6.99 13.88
CA PHE A 669 -22.53 -7.63 14.49
C PHE A 669 -22.97 -8.98 15.07
N SER A 670 -22.20 -10.03 14.79
CA SER A 670 -22.52 -11.41 15.15
C SER A 670 -21.31 -12.09 15.76
N ILE A 671 -21.55 -12.83 16.83
CA ILE A 671 -20.62 -13.80 17.41
C ILE A 671 -21.25 -15.17 17.27
N ALA A 672 -20.57 -16.09 16.62
CA ALA A 672 -21.08 -17.43 16.35
C ALA A 672 -20.13 -18.51 16.83
N ASN A 673 -20.69 -19.61 17.31
CA ASN A 673 -19.98 -20.86 17.48
C ASN A 673 -20.46 -21.84 16.42
N GLU A 674 -19.51 -22.52 15.79
CA GLU A 674 -19.75 -23.56 14.79
C GLU A 674 -19.13 -24.86 15.32
N ASP A 675 -19.94 -25.90 15.48
CA ASP A 675 -19.56 -27.20 16.02
C ASP A 675 -20.03 -28.31 15.07
N ILE A 676 -19.37 -29.45 15.06
CA ILE A 676 -19.76 -30.62 14.27
C ILE A 676 -20.36 -31.65 15.21
N ASP A 677 -21.62 -32.01 14.99
CA ASP A 677 -22.27 -33.03 15.83
C ASP A 677 -21.70 -34.44 15.58
N SER A 678 -22.14 -35.42 16.37
CA SER A 678 -21.70 -36.82 16.27
C SER A 678 -22.02 -37.48 14.92
N ALA A 679 -22.88 -36.88 14.09
CA ALA A 679 -23.22 -37.34 12.75
C ALA A 679 -22.43 -36.60 11.65
N GLY A 680 -21.49 -35.71 12.01
CA GLY A 680 -20.69 -34.95 11.07
C GLY A 680 -21.40 -33.70 10.53
N VAL A 681 -22.52 -33.27 11.12
CA VAL A 681 -23.31 -32.13 10.63
C VAL A 681 -22.89 -30.85 11.37
N LEU A 682 -22.59 -29.80 10.60
CA LEU A 682 -22.30 -28.47 11.15
C LEU A 682 -23.54 -27.90 11.86
N LYS A 683 -23.38 -27.55 13.13
CA LYS A 683 -24.33 -26.80 13.96
C LYS A 683 -23.77 -25.43 14.22
N THR A 684 -24.62 -24.41 14.10
CA THR A 684 -24.22 -23.03 14.34
C THR A 684 -25.15 -22.40 15.35
N SER A 685 -24.58 -21.83 16.40
CA SER A 685 -25.29 -21.01 17.37
C SER A 685 -24.68 -19.62 17.38
N SER A 686 -25.50 -18.57 17.30
CA SER A 686 -24.99 -17.20 17.27
C SER A 686 -25.81 -16.23 18.10
N ILE A 687 -25.11 -15.19 18.56
CA ILE A 687 -25.67 -14.00 19.18
C ILE A 687 -25.45 -12.84 18.21
N ASN A 688 -26.52 -12.10 17.93
CA ASN A 688 -26.53 -11.07 16.91
C ASN A 688 -27.09 -9.77 17.49
N PHE A 689 -26.39 -8.67 17.22
CA PHE A 689 -26.93 -7.33 17.26
C PHE A 689 -27.17 -6.91 15.81
N ASN A 690 -28.42 -6.94 15.36
CA ASN A 690 -28.76 -6.69 13.97
C ASN A 690 -29.74 -5.54 13.82
N ARG A 691 -29.96 -5.12 12.57
CA ARG A 691 -30.81 -3.97 12.21
C ARG A 691 -30.38 -2.72 12.99
N MET A 692 -29.07 -2.53 13.07
CA MET A 692 -28.49 -1.36 13.72
C MET A 692 -28.85 -0.11 12.92
N GLU A 693 -29.46 0.87 13.60
CA GLU A 693 -29.88 2.16 13.06
C GLU A 693 -29.49 3.30 14.01
N GLY A 694 -29.39 4.53 13.49
CA GLY A 694 -29.07 5.72 14.26
C GLY A 694 -27.64 6.23 14.04
N HIS A 695 -27.17 7.11 14.94
CA HIS A 695 -25.88 7.79 14.81
C HIS A 695 -24.91 7.35 15.92
N LEU A 696 -23.66 7.07 15.53
CA LEU A 696 -22.52 6.86 16.41
C LEU A 696 -21.52 7.99 16.25
N GLY A 697 -20.98 8.47 17.35
CA GLY A 697 -19.74 9.26 17.35
C GLY A 697 -18.61 8.38 17.86
N VAL A 698 -17.44 8.48 17.25
CA VAL A 698 -16.25 7.74 17.67
C VAL A 698 -15.10 8.73 17.80
N LYS A 699 -14.46 8.74 18.97
CA LYS A 699 -13.17 9.41 19.15
C LYS A 699 -12.15 8.37 19.54
N ALA A 700 -11.04 8.31 18.82
CA ALA A 700 -9.95 7.40 19.12
C ALA A 700 -8.64 8.17 19.16
N LYS A 701 -7.73 7.77 20.04
CA LYS A 701 -6.37 8.32 20.11
C LYS A 701 -5.38 7.19 20.32
N VAL A 702 -4.34 7.16 19.50
CA VAL A 702 -3.22 6.23 19.62
C VAL A 702 -1.98 7.00 20.03
N ARG A 703 -1.24 6.44 20.99
CA ARG A 703 0.04 6.96 21.47
C ARG A 703 1.07 5.85 21.53
N VAL A 704 2.30 6.15 21.10
CA VAL A 704 3.48 5.29 21.26
C VAL A 704 4.50 6.00 22.15
N SER A 705 4.88 5.34 23.23
CA SER A 705 5.89 5.78 24.19
C SER A 705 7.13 4.88 24.13
N ALA A 706 8.11 5.10 25.01
CA ALA A 706 9.37 4.36 25.03
C ALA A 706 9.21 2.84 25.23
N ASP A 707 8.12 2.39 25.83
CA ASP A 707 7.89 0.98 26.19
C ASP A 707 6.42 0.52 26.03
N THR A 708 5.52 1.42 25.64
CA THR A 708 4.08 1.20 25.72
C THR A 708 3.37 1.79 24.51
N VAL A 709 2.38 1.07 24.00
CA VAL A 709 1.38 1.60 23.05
C VAL A 709 0.04 1.74 23.76
N THR A 710 -0.56 2.93 23.72
CA THR A 710 -1.85 3.23 24.35
C THR A 710 -2.90 3.56 23.29
N LEU A 711 -4.09 2.98 23.42
CA LEU A 711 -5.26 3.27 22.61
C LEU A 711 -6.41 3.73 23.51
N ASP A 712 -6.78 4.99 23.38
CA ASP A 712 -7.95 5.58 24.03
C ASP A 712 -9.10 5.65 23.04
N ASN A 713 -10.25 5.10 23.41
CA ASN A 713 -11.43 5.02 22.56
C ASN A 713 -12.67 5.52 23.30
N GLN A 714 -13.49 6.27 22.60
CA GLN A 714 -14.78 6.75 23.06
C GLN A 714 -15.81 6.54 21.96
N VAL A 715 -16.89 5.82 22.28
CA VAL A 715 -18.04 5.65 21.39
C VAL A 715 -19.25 6.31 22.02
N LYS A 716 -19.79 7.32 21.35
CA LYS A 716 -20.99 8.04 21.74
C LYS A 716 -22.18 7.47 20.99
N LEU A 717 -23.11 6.87 21.73
CA LEU A 717 -24.35 6.31 21.22
C LEU A 717 -25.39 7.43 21.11
N ASN A 718 -26.05 7.55 19.96
CA ASN A 718 -26.86 8.72 19.61
C ASN A 718 -26.05 10.03 19.76
N TYR A 719 -25.09 10.22 18.85
CA TYR A 719 -24.10 11.30 18.91
C TYR A 719 -24.69 12.70 19.19
N GLU A 720 -25.84 13.01 18.59
CA GLU A 720 -26.55 14.30 18.70
C GLU A 720 -27.42 14.41 19.96
N ASN A 721 -27.57 13.33 20.75
CA ASN A 721 -28.48 13.23 21.88
C ASN A 721 -29.94 13.57 21.51
N ASN A 722 -30.34 13.33 20.27
CA ASN A 722 -31.69 13.60 19.80
C ASN A 722 -32.60 12.39 20.07
N ILE A 723 -33.58 12.55 20.96
CA ILE A 723 -34.49 11.47 21.36
C ILE A 723 -35.36 10.94 20.20
N ALA A 724 -35.55 11.74 19.14
CA ALA A 724 -36.29 11.33 17.95
C ALA A 724 -35.51 10.33 17.08
N THR A 725 -34.19 10.29 17.21
CA THR A 725 -33.29 9.44 16.42
C THR A 725 -32.35 8.63 17.32
N PRO A 726 -32.87 7.78 18.23
CA PRO A 726 -32.02 7.00 19.12
C PRO A 726 -31.20 5.99 18.31
N PHE A 727 -30.10 5.52 18.90
CA PHE A 727 -29.43 4.33 18.38
C PHE A 727 -30.32 3.11 18.65
N LYS A 728 -30.64 2.34 17.62
CA LYS A 728 -31.52 1.17 17.71
C LYS A 728 -30.78 -0.08 17.24
N THR A 729 -31.08 -1.21 17.86
CA THR A 729 -30.61 -2.53 17.43
C THR A 729 -31.54 -3.61 17.96
N ASN A 730 -31.59 -4.74 17.28
CA ASN A 730 -32.26 -5.94 17.74
C ASN A 730 -31.22 -6.93 18.26
N PHE A 731 -31.41 -7.37 19.50
CA PHE A 731 -30.69 -8.49 20.07
C PHE A 731 -31.41 -9.77 19.70
N ALA A 732 -30.75 -10.63 18.92
CA ALA A 732 -31.31 -11.87 18.42
C ALA A 732 -30.35 -13.05 18.63
N MET A 733 -30.92 -14.22 18.89
CA MET A 733 -30.17 -15.47 18.97
C MET A 733 -30.57 -16.34 17.78
N ALA A 734 -29.62 -17.04 17.17
CA ALA A 734 -29.92 -17.96 16.09
C ALA A 734 -29.31 -19.34 16.32
N THR A 735 -30.09 -20.37 16.04
CA THR A 735 -29.66 -21.78 16.08
C THR A 735 -29.93 -22.43 14.73
N ASN A 736 -28.87 -22.94 14.09
CA ASN A 736 -28.90 -23.56 12.76
C ASN A 736 -29.62 -22.68 11.71
N GLY A 737 -29.35 -21.38 11.72
CA GLY A 737 -29.96 -20.41 10.80
C GLY A 737 -31.34 -19.89 11.22
N ASN A 738 -32.01 -20.51 12.20
CA ASN A 738 -33.29 -20.02 12.70
C ASN A 738 -33.05 -18.89 13.70
N MET A 739 -33.29 -17.66 13.28
CA MET A 739 -33.11 -16.47 14.12
C MET A 739 -34.38 -16.12 14.89
N GLN A 740 -34.24 -15.91 16.20
CA GLN A 740 -35.27 -15.43 17.10
C GLN A 740 -34.86 -14.07 17.67
N ASN A 741 -35.70 -13.06 17.44
CA ASN A 741 -35.54 -11.76 18.10
C ASN A 741 -35.86 -11.91 19.59
N MET A 742 -34.90 -11.57 20.44
CA MET A 742 -35.03 -11.66 21.89
C MET A 742 -35.42 -10.33 22.51
N ALA A 743 -34.85 -9.22 22.02
CA ALA A 743 -35.16 -7.88 22.48
C ALA A 743 -34.88 -6.81 21.43
N SER A 744 -35.65 -5.74 21.44
CA SER A 744 -35.35 -4.52 20.67
C SER A 744 -34.84 -3.44 21.63
N ILE A 745 -33.65 -2.93 21.34
CA ILE A 745 -32.92 -1.98 22.18
C ILE A 745 -32.97 -0.60 21.51
N ALA A 746 -33.30 0.43 22.28
CA ALA A 746 -33.20 1.83 21.87
C ALA A 746 -32.42 2.61 22.93
N LEU A 747 -31.31 3.22 22.52
CA LEU A 747 -30.42 4.02 23.37
C LEU A 747 -30.53 5.48 22.94
N THR A 748 -31.09 6.32 23.80
CA THR A 748 -31.33 7.76 23.54
C THR A 748 -30.11 8.63 23.80
N GLY A 749 -29.04 8.06 24.35
CA GLY A 749 -27.76 8.73 24.60
C GLY A 749 -26.84 7.81 25.40
N GLY A 750 -25.55 8.14 25.44
CA GLY A 750 -24.58 7.41 26.24
C GLY A 750 -23.16 7.51 25.67
N THR A 751 -22.17 7.22 26.50
CA THR A 751 -20.77 7.24 26.07
C THR A 751 -20.04 6.06 26.68
N ILE A 752 -19.53 5.18 25.83
CA ILE A 752 -18.65 4.07 26.20
C ILE A 752 -17.23 4.59 26.06
N ARG A 753 -16.41 4.43 27.11
CA ARG A 753 -14.98 4.78 27.10
C ARG A 753 -14.16 3.54 27.38
N SER A 754 -13.06 3.36 26.68
CA SER A 754 -12.11 2.27 26.87
C SER A 754 -10.69 2.78 26.64
N THR A 755 -9.77 2.39 27.52
CA THR A 755 -8.34 2.63 27.37
C THR A 755 -7.63 1.29 27.43
N MET A 756 -6.79 1.01 26.44
CA MET A 756 -5.95 -0.18 26.39
C MET A 756 -4.49 0.24 26.27
N GLY A 757 -3.65 -0.22 27.20
CA GLY A 757 -2.19 -0.07 27.13
C GLY A 757 -1.54 -1.44 26.91
N ILE A 758 -0.62 -1.52 25.95
CA ILE A 758 0.19 -2.70 25.68
C ILE A 758 1.63 -2.38 26.05
N THR A 759 2.09 -2.95 27.16
CA THR A 759 3.49 -2.91 27.62
C THR A 759 4.03 -4.34 27.60
N PRO A 760 4.84 -4.70 26.60
CA PRO A 760 5.48 -6.00 26.54
C PRO A 760 6.43 -6.19 27.73
N ARG A 761 6.44 -7.40 28.30
CA ARG A 761 7.32 -7.76 29.42
C ARG A 761 8.63 -8.39 28.96
#